data_AF-A0A4D7JDH6-F1
#
_entry.id   AF-A0A4D7JDH6-F1
#
_cell.length_a   1.000
_cell.length_b   1.000
_cell.length_c   1.000
_cell.angle_alpha   90.00
_cell.angle_beta   90.00
_cell.angle_gamma   90.00
#
_symmetry.space_group_name_H-M   'P 1'
#
loop_
_entity.id
_entity.type
_entity.pdbx_description
1 polymer ?
#
loop_
_entity_poly.entity_id
_entity_poly.type
_entity_poly.pdbx_seq_one_letter_code
_entity_poly.pdbx_strand_id
1 'polypeptide(L)'
;MDLLLRNLKRTFCLWVVFIPFISGAESLNEAYYILQDTAVADTLKDDRYDQPYEESFVPNIQLRDRYGDPFTSDKVYSPFDLGQPQETEIILEYDTSGTYNVFEQLGRIPYRPPTRLSFDKYNQLQEQQLKKDYFKSKSAGLDGESAVSGRNLIPTLYISPVFDRIFGGSEINIVPNGFITLDLGYRHQRVLNPSIPVRQQRNGTFEFDQQISMNVVGNIGEKMKVTAQFDNNNSFDFQNDLKLEYSGFEEDIIKKLEVGNVSLPLSNSLITGGQNLFGVKTQMQFGRLFITTLFSEQRGKSETITINQGFQGRQFQFRASDYDENRHFLLGQFFRANYNTWHDNLPNLTSGLNVTPRVEVYVLNRRNDTESLRNVVALMDLGENVIVNNDQFQSATNAANSPTRNQANSLFSDIQNYGPTIFDVDNASQILENDFNLEKGVDFELIKSASKLDPSEYIINSQLGYITLLRKLQNDEMLAVAYEYTYNGDRYQVGELQSDYQSRGNESVIYLKMLRPRQILTQAPTWDLMMKNIYNLNANRINPEDFQLRVIYQDDRTGQYYPNLSESQIKDIPLIEVVKLDQLGPANDPPADGNFDFIEGITIDTERGLIKFPVIEPFGETIKERVTEEWYSKYVFDSLYTNTQADAELQTVKNKYLISGSFQSGSSSEIALRGYNIAEGSVIIYAGGTPLLEGVDYRVNYQIGRVTILNESVLNSGKQIQITYEKDDVFTFNSRFLAGTRLDYRISDKINFGGTFLHHWQRRGSRTRWRIGDEPTRNTKYGLDFNFSDDSRILTRLVDAIPLISTKEKSTVNISGEYAELISGTTNVVDGDQTFYIDDFESAVTPFNLGGGAQGWRLSSTPATDDNRYFGDVGINNLEYGFKRAKLAWYTIDNVFYRDGGTEKPSNITDEDIQNHYVAPVYPQQIFERQDRQQINVNLPVFDLAYYPEERGPYNYNPDLENDGTLAGDPKDNFGGITRAITGDIDFDRNNIQYIEFWMLDPFINVTQGNLSNPNGLIDDGRGNPQANTTGGKLVFNLGDISEDVIKDGKHGFENGLDPTGGDQNEDITEWGEVTNRQFLTDAFDNNAESRENQDVGHDGVRNDQEVEFYEDFINGLSGGAAIAVQDDPSADNFQYYLGPSLDESNAKILERYKDYNNHDGNTPVINTTNLNFSPVGNNFPDNEDLNNDNSISDVENYYEYSLDLRPGNWK
;
A
#
# COMPACT_ATOMS: atom_id res chain seq x y z
N MET A 1 52.59 26.54 -2.66
CA MET A 1 51.47 25.57 -2.60
C MET A 1 51.25 25.05 -1.18
N ASP A 2 52.27 24.57 -0.48
CA ASP A 2 52.16 24.10 0.92
C ASP A 2 51.70 25.16 1.94
N LEU A 3 52.14 26.42 1.80
CA LEU A 3 51.67 27.53 2.66
C LEU A 3 50.20 27.88 2.39
N LEU A 4 49.77 27.71 1.14
CA LEU A 4 48.40 27.97 0.68
C LEU A 4 47.47 26.83 1.13
N LEU A 5 47.95 25.58 1.09
CA LEU A 5 47.29 24.39 1.64
C LEU A 5 47.24 24.38 3.19
N ARG A 6 48.26 24.90 3.88
CA ARG A 6 48.25 25.06 5.36
C ARG A 6 47.33 26.17 5.82
N ASN A 7 47.25 27.28 5.07
CA ASN A 7 46.32 28.35 5.35
C ASN A 7 44.88 27.94 4.99
N LEU A 8 44.64 27.27 3.86
CA LEU A 8 43.34 26.64 3.58
C LEU A 8 42.95 25.61 4.63
N LYS A 9 43.86 24.73 5.09
CA LYS A 9 43.56 23.79 6.20
C LYS A 9 43.18 24.50 7.50
N ARG A 10 43.87 25.59 7.86
CA ARG A 10 43.55 26.35 9.09
C ARG A 10 42.26 27.18 8.97
N THR A 11 41.98 27.74 7.78
CA THR A 11 40.72 28.45 7.51
C THR A 11 39.54 27.48 7.38
N PHE A 12 39.74 26.28 6.82
CA PHE A 12 38.73 25.23 6.75
C PHE A 12 38.46 24.61 8.13
N CYS A 13 39.48 24.40 8.98
CA CYS A 13 39.28 23.96 10.37
C CYS A 13 38.57 25.01 11.25
N LEU A 14 38.72 26.31 10.98
CA LEU A 14 37.98 27.36 11.68
C LEU A 14 36.51 27.45 11.26
N TRP A 15 36.17 26.99 10.05
CA TRP A 15 34.79 26.88 9.57
C TRP A 15 34.09 25.57 9.99
N VAL A 16 34.84 24.50 10.24
CA VAL A 16 34.30 23.19 10.71
C VAL A 16 33.85 23.22 12.18
N VAL A 17 34.24 24.22 12.98
CA VAL A 17 33.82 24.33 14.39
C VAL A 17 32.42 24.97 14.55
N PHE A 18 31.85 25.58 13.51
CA PHE A 18 30.51 26.21 13.56
C PHE A 18 29.42 25.47 12.78
N ILE A 19 29.72 24.31 12.18
CA ILE A 19 28.75 23.49 11.44
C ILE A 19 28.76 22.05 11.97
N PRO A 20 28.12 21.79 13.12
CA PRO A 20 27.44 20.52 13.29
C PRO A 20 26.03 20.78 13.85
N PHE A 21 25.08 21.03 12.95
CA PHE A 21 23.64 20.86 13.26
C PHE A 21 22.82 20.41 12.04
N ILE A 22 23.45 20.06 10.90
CA ILE A 22 22.75 19.70 9.65
C ILE A 22 23.17 18.32 9.11
N SER A 23 23.72 17.43 9.94
CA SER A 23 23.89 16.03 9.54
C SER A 23 23.64 15.11 10.72
N GLY A 24 22.54 14.37 10.68
CA GLY A 24 22.24 13.31 11.64
C GLY A 24 23.24 12.15 11.53
N ALA A 25 23.71 11.73 12.71
CA ALA A 25 24.17 10.39 13.10
C ALA A 25 25.19 9.63 12.22
N GLU A 26 26.49 9.81 12.54
CA GLU A 26 27.38 8.65 12.75
C GLU A 26 28.10 8.84 14.09
N SER A 27 27.93 7.85 14.97
CA SER A 27 28.50 7.81 16.31
C SER A 27 30.03 7.64 16.25
N LEU A 28 30.78 8.64 16.69
CA LEU A 28 32.13 8.47 17.19
C LEU A 28 32.14 8.78 18.68
N ASN A 29 32.12 7.73 19.49
CA ASN A 29 32.40 7.78 20.92
C ASN A 29 33.85 8.23 21.14
N GLU A 30 34.07 9.52 21.32
CA GLU A 30 35.25 10.02 22.04
C GLU A 30 34.78 10.83 23.25
N ALA A 31 34.91 10.21 24.42
CA ALA A 31 34.70 10.84 25.71
C ALA A 31 35.72 11.98 25.88
N TYR A 32 35.28 13.21 25.64
CA TYR A 32 36.02 14.38 26.08
C TYR A 32 35.81 14.56 27.58
N TYR A 33 36.80 14.10 28.34
CA TYR A 33 37.00 14.45 29.75
C TYR A 33 36.89 15.96 29.92
N ILE A 34 35.99 16.39 30.80
CA ILE A 34 36.02 17.74 31.37
C ILE A 34 37.35 17.83 32.13
N LEU A 35 38.38 18.38 31.48
CA LEU A 35 39.57 18.84 32.17
C LEU A 35 39.14 20.02 33.04
N GLN A 36 38.89 19.69 34.30
CA GLN A 36 38.86 20.60 35.42
C GLN A 36 40.16 21.42 35.35
N ASP A 37 40.05 22.66 34.85
CA ASP A 37 41.19 23.55 34.77
C ASP A 37 41.61 23.86 36.20
N THR A 38 42.70 23.22 36.60
CA THR A 38 43.41 23.44 37.85
C THR A 38 43.72 24.92 37.95
N ALA A 39 43.22 25.55 39.02
CA ALA A 39 43.53 26.90 39.41
C ALA A 39 45.01 27.23 39.18
N VAL A 40 45.28 28.09 38.19
CA VAL A 40 46.56 28.76 38.09
C VAL A 40 46.63 29.70 39.29
N ALA A 41 47.55 29.39 40.20
CA ALA A 41 47.83 30.18 41.38
C ALA A 41 48.16 31.62 40.96
N ASP A 42 47.28 32.53 41.34
CA ASP A 42 47.46 33.97 41.21
C ASP A 42 48.72 34.38 41.98
N THR A 43 49.73 34.81 41.24
CA THR A 43 50.96 35.36 41.79
C THR A 43 50.68 36.76 42.33
N LEU A 44 50.75 36.89 43.65
CA LEU A 44 50.80 38.12 44.44
C LEU A 44 49.51 38.96 44.45
N LYS A 45 48.70 38.69 45.48
CA LYS A 45 47.83 39.67 46.13
C LYS A 45 48.56 41.02 46.31
N ASP A 46 48.20 42.04 45.54
CA ASP A 46 48.48 43.44 45.92
C ASP A 46 47.36 43.87 46.87
N ASP A 47 47.58 43.69 48.17
CA ASP A 47 46.65 44.01 49.27
C ASP A 47 46.44 45.53 49.48
N ARG A 48 46.35 46.32 48.40
CA ARG A 48 46.19 47.79 48.47
C ARG A 48 44.81 48.32 48.09
N TYR A 49 43.83 47.45 47.78
CA TYR A 49 42.46 47.86 47.48
C TYR A 49 41.40 46.96 48.12
N ASP A 50 41.55 46.67 49.43
CA ASP A 50 40.50 46.07 50.25
C ASP A 50 39.97 47.12 51.25
N GLN A 51 39.29 48.14 50.73
CA GLN A 51 38.46 49.03 51.54
C GLN A 51 37.01 48.78 51.14
N PRO A 52 36.09 48.49 52.09
CA PRO A 52 34.67 48.40 51.79
C PRO A 52 34.18 49.72 51.18
N TYR A 53 33.30 49.63 50.18
CA TYR A 53 32.70 50.80 49.55
C TYR A 53 31.98 51.66 50.61
N GLU A 54 32.50 52.86 50.87
CA GLU A 54 31.82 53.89 51.66
C GLU A 54 30.98 54.77 50.73
N GLU A 55 29.68 54.88 51.01
CA GLU A 55 28.79 55.78 50.27
C GLU A 55 29.24 57.23 50.44
N SER A 56 29.61 57.86 49.33
CA SER A 56 29.99 59.27 49.25
C SER A 56 28.95 60.04 48.45
N PHE A 57 28.43 61.15 48.99
CA PHE A 57 27.54 62.07 48.27
C PHE A 57 28.26 62.90 47.19
N VAL A 58 29.58 62.77 47.09
CA VAL A 58 30.39 63.36 46.02
C VAL A 58 31.02 62.22 45.24
N PRO A 59 30.76 62.07 43.93
CA PRO A 59 31.41 61.03 43.15
C PRO A 59 32.93 61.21 43.21
N ASN A 60 33.65 60.25 43.81
CA ASN A 60 35.12 60.25 43.83
C ASN A 60 35.64 59.73 42.47
N ILE A 61 35.33 60.47 41.42
CA ILE A 61 35.77 60.17 40.06
C ILE A 61 37.08 60.93 39.82
N GLN A 62 38.18 60.19 39.80
CA GLN A 62 39.41 60.67 39.20
C GLN A 62 39.39 60.29 37.72
N LEU A 63 39.03 61.24 36.84
CA LEU A 63 39.23 61.07 35.40
C LEU A 63 40.74 60.97 35.17
N ARG A 64 41.23 59.75 34.91
CA ARG A 64 42.61 59.50 34.53
C ARG A 64 42.66 59.33 33.02
N ASP A 65 43.47 60.15 32.38
CA ASP A 65 43.73 59.94 30.96
C ASP A 65 44.50 58.62 30.76
N ARG A 66 44.16 57.90 29.69
CA ARG A 66 44.74 56.60 29.37
C ARG A 66 46.16 56.76 28.83
N TYR A 67 47.14 56.06 29.41
CA TYR A 67 48.53 56.08 28.93
C TYR A 67 48.89 54.89 28.01
N GLY A 68 47.94 53.99 27.73
CA GLY A 68 48.12 52.76 26.96
C GLY A 68 47.12 52.58 25.82
N ASP A 69 47.04 51.37 25.29
CA ASP A 69 46.25 51.05 24.11
C ASP A 69 44.73 51.09 24.37
N PRO A 70 43.92 51.37 23.34
CA PRO A 70 42.47 51.51 23.48
C PRO A 70 41.71 50.26 23.88
N PHE A 71 42.34 49.10 23.82
CA PHE A 71 41.69 47.81 23.95
C PHE A 71 41.93 47.18 25.33
N THR A 72 43.05 47.45 26.00
CA THR A 72 43.37 46.86 27.32
C THR A 72 43.13 47.75 28.53
N SER A 73 42.83 49.05 28.34
CA SER A 73 42.59 49.95 29.48
C SER A 73 41.21 49.75 30.11
N ASP A 74 41.17 49.67 31.44
CA ASP A 74 39.92 49.71 32.20
C ASP A 74 39.20 51.04 31.99
N LYS A 75 38.04 51.00 31.32
CA LYS A 75 37.17 52.16 31.15
C LYS A 75 36.24 52.27 32.36
N VAL A 76 36.38 53.36 33.12
CA VAL A 76 35.42 53.72 34.17
C VAL A 76 34.21 54.36 33.49
N TYR A 77 33.07 53.68 33.48
CA TYR A 77 31.85 54.23 32.88
C TYR A 77 31.19 55.21 33.84
N SER A 78 31.19 56.49 33.48
CA SER A 78 30.46 57.55 34.18
C SER A 78 29.65 58.38 33.18
N PRO A 79 28.43 58.82 33.52
CA PRO A 79 27.67 59.80 32.72
C PRO A 79 28.39 61.15 32.55
N PHE A 80 29.40 61.43 33.37
CA PHE A 80 30.22 62.64 33.33
C PHE A 80 31.55 62.47 32.59
N ASP A 81 31.88 61.25 32.13
CA ASP A 81 32.99 61.06 31.21
C ASP A 81 32.54 61.43 29.79
N LEU A 82 33.07 62.53 29.27
CA LEU A 82 32.77 63.03 27.91
C LEU A 82 33.42 62.16 26.82
N GLY A 83 34.21 61.15 27.19
CA GLY A 83 34.88 60.24 26.27
C GLY A 83 36.02 60.90 25.49
N GLN A 84 36.52 60.17 24.48
CA GLN A 84 37.53 60.73 23.57
C GLN A 84 36.91 61.80 22.65
N PRO A 85 37.67 62.84 22.24
CA PRO A 85 37.19 63.84 21.28
C PRO A 85 36.70 63.19 19.99
N GLN A 86 35.60 63.68 19.42
CA GLN A 86 34.99 63.14 18.18
C GLN A 86 35.97 63.09 16.98
N GLU A 87 37.05 63.87 17.00
CA GLU A 87 38.07 63.91 15.94
C GLU A 87 39.23 62.92 16.13
N THR A 88 39.13 62.01 17.11
CA THR A 88 40.15 60.97 17.35
C THR A 88 39.86 59.75 16.48
N GLU A 89 40.79 59.39 15.60
CA GLU A 89 40.69 58.24 14.70
C GLU A 89 41.70 57.16 15.11
N ILE A 90 41.24 55.90 15.17
CA ILE A 90 42.08 54.74 15.44
C ILE A 90 42.40 54.06 14.10
N ILE A 91 43.67 54.05 13.70
CA ILE A 91 44.14 53.41 12.48
C ILE A 91 44.87 52.12 12.86
N LEU A 92 44.51 51.01 12.20
CA LEU A 92 45.09 49.69 12.44
C LEU A 92 45.90 49.25 11.21
N GLU A 93 47.20 49.03 11.37
CA GLU A 93 48.06 48.51 10.30
C GLU A 93 48.59 47.12 10.66
N TYR A 94 48.41 46.15 9.77
CA TYR A 94 48.95 44.79 9.94
C TYR A 94 50.35 44.69 9.34
N ASP A 95 51.33 44.28 10.13
CA ASP A 95 52.71 44.07 9.68
C ASP A 95 52.96 42.59 9.31
N THR A 96 53.88 42.36 8.37
CA THR A 96 54.41 41.07 7.93
C THR A 96 54.99 40.19 9.06
N SER A 97 55.27 40.79 10.22
CA SER A 97 55.70 40.12 11.45
C SER A 97 54.56 39.46 12.24
N GLY A 98 53.29 39.61 11.81
CA GLY A 98 52.12 39.00 12.45
C GLY A 98 51.52 39.83 13.59
N THR A 99 51.87 41.11 13.69
CA THR A 99 51.37 42.03 14.73
C THR A 99 50.58 43.19 14.11
N TYR A 100 49.53 43.66 14.80
CA TYR A 100 48.80 44.88 14.50
C TYR A 100 49.45 46.08 15.19
N ASN A 101 49.78 47.12 14.43
CA ASN A 101 50.15 48.43 14.94
C ASN A 101 48.88 49.29 15.04
N VAL A 102 48.54 49.71 16.27
CA VAL A 102 47.40 50.57 16.59
C VAL A 102 47.89 52.00 16.69
N PHE A 103 47.42 52.89 15.82
CA PHE A 103 47.69 54.33 15.87
C PHE A 103 46.45 55.06 16.35
N GLU A 104 46.60 56.00 17.28
CA GLU A 104 45.56 56.98 17.61
C GLU A 104 46.00 58.33 17.03
N GLN A 105 45.19 58.91 16.14
CA GLN A 105 45.47 60.19 15.51
C GLN A 105 44.36 61.20 15.83
N LEU A 106 44.74 62.45 16.03
CA LEU A 106 43.83 63.59 16.06
C LEU A 106 44.08 64.39 14.78
N GLY A 107 43.21 64.22 13.78
CA GLY A 107 43.44 64.73 12.42
C GLY A 107 44.68 64.07 11.78
N ARG A 108 45.77 64.83 11.60
CA ARG A 108 47.04 64.33 11.01
C ARG A 108 48.16 64.12 12.03
N ILE A 109 47.87 64.35 13.31
CA ILE A 109 48.88 64.31 14.37
C ILE A 109 48.67 63.01 15.16
N PRO A 110 49.71 62.16 15.31
CA PRO A 110 49.61 61.02 16.20
C PRO A 110 49.39 61.52 17.63
N TYR A 111 48.22 61.19 18.17
CA TYR A 111 47.78 61.55 19.52
C TYR A 111 48.52 60.72 20.58
N ARG A 112 48.90 59.47 20.26
CA ARG A 112 49.63 58.55 21.16
C ARG A 112 50.66 57.67 20.44
N PRO A 113 51.68 57.12 21.14
CA PRO A 113 52.60 56.14 20.58
C PRO A 113 51.84 54.89 20.09
N PRO A 114 52.27 54.30 18.95
CA PRO A 114 51.59 53.13 18.42
C PRO A 114 51.76 51.92 19.33
N THR A 115 50.68 51.16 19.51
CA THR A 115 50.72 49.91 20.28
C THR A 115 50.80 48.72 19.33
N ARG A 116 51.65 47.74 19.66
CA ARG A 116 51.71 46.47 18.93
C ARG A 116 50.92 45.40 19.64
N LEU A 117 49.91 44.85 18.97
CA LEU A 117 49.14 43.71 19.44
C LEU A 117 49.46 42.49 18.57
N SER A 118 49.68 41.33 19.19
CA SER A 118 49.68 40.08 18.43
C SER A 118 48.27 39.79 17.92
N PHE A 119 48.18 39.05 16.81
CA PHE A 119 46.89 38.61 16.27
C PHE A 119 45.99 37.95 17.33
N ASP A 120 46.54 37.00 18.10
CA ASP A 120 45.77 36.27 19.12
C ASP A 120 45.26 37.20 20.23
N LYS A 121 46.07 38.18 20.64
CA LYS A 121 45.68 39.12 21.68
C LYS A 121 44.62 40.09 21.19
N TYR A 122 44.72 40.58 19.95
CA TYR A 122 43.70 41.43 19.34
C TYR A 122 42.36 40.69 19.21
N ASN A 123 42.40 39.44 18.73
CA ASN A 123 41.21 38.61 18.56
C ASN A 123 40.52 38.33 19.91
N GLN A 124 41.28 37.99 20.97
CA GLN A 124 40.74 37.84 22.32
C GLN A 124 40.07 39.12 22.84
N LEU A 125 40.69 40.28 22.62
CA LEU A 125 40.14 41.57 23.07
C LEU A 125 38.85 41.92 22.32
N GLN A 126 38.78 41.63 21.03
CA GLN A 126 37.59 41.84 20.22
C GLN A 126 36.46 40.88 20.61
N GLU A 127 36.77 39.61 20.90
CA GLU A 127 35.81 38.63 21.41
C GLU A 127 35.23 39.06 22.78
N GLN A 128 36.08 39.52 23.69
CA GLN A 128 35.64 40.04 24.99
C GLN A 128 34.74 41.27 24.83
N GLN A 129 35.09 42.18 23.92
CA GLN A 129 34.28 43.36 23.62
C GLN A 129 32.92 42.96 23.01
N LEU A 130 32.89 42.02 22.07
CA LEU A 130 31.65 41.50 21.48
C LEU A 130 30.74 40.83 22.52
N LYS A 131 31.30 40.01 23.43
CA LYS A 131 30.54 39.41 24.55
C LYS A 131 29.94 40.50 25.43
N LYS A 132 30.73 41.52 25.78
CA LYS A 132 30.29 42.65 26.60
C LYS A 132 29.17 43.43 25.92
N ASP A 133 29.30 43.73 24.64
CA ASP A 133 28.29 44.45 23.86
C ASP A 133 27.01 43.62 23.66
N TYR A 134 27.13 42.31 23.47
CA TYR A 134 26.01 41.37 23.44
C TYR A 134 25.23 41.34 24.76
N PHE A 135 25.92 41.20 25.89
CA PHE A 135 25.24 41.23 27.20
C PHE A 135 24.66 42.61 27.51
N LYS A 136 25.30 43.68 27.05
CA LYS A 136 24.78 45.06 27.17
C LYS A 136 23.52 45.26 26.35
N SER A 137 23.46 44.78 25.10
CA SER A 137 22.26 44.88 24.26
C SER A 137 21.12 44.01 24.81
N LYS A 138 21.43 42.82 25.32
CA LYS A 138 20.47 41.93 25.99
C LYS A 138 19.92 42.54 27.29
N SER A 139 20.79 43.17 28.09
CA SER A 139 20.40 43.88 29.32
C SER A 139 19.53 45.10 29.02
N ALA A 140 19.86 45.89 27.99
CA ALA A 140 19.04 47.03 27.57
C ALA A 140 17.64 46.60 27.07
N GLY A 141 17.52 45.39 26.52
CA GLY A 141 16.23 44.81 26.12
C GLY A 141 15.33 44.34 27.27
N LEU A 142 15.86 44.19 28.50
CA LEU A 142 15.08 43.84 29.69
C LEU A 142 14.37 45.05 30.33
N ASP A 143 14.83 46.29 30.05
CA ASP A 143 14.30 47.55 30.61
C ASP A 143 13.07 48.11 29.86
N GLY A 144 12.40 47.30 29.04
CA GLY A 144 11.05 47.61 28.55
C GLY A 144 10.95 48.46 27.28
N GLU A 145 12.06 48.89 26.66
CA GLU A 145 12.03 49.31 25.25
C GLU A 145 12.13 48.07 24.35
N SER A 146 11.07 47.83 23.58
CA SER A 146 10.88 46.65 22.73
C SER A 146 12.11 46.29 21.88
N ALA A 147 12.76 45.17 22.22
CA ALA A 147 13.92 44.62 21.51
C ALA A 147 13.58 43.82 20.23
N VAL A 148 12.40 44.03 19.61
CA VAL A 148 11.89 43.20 18.50
C VAL A 148 11.54 44.00 17.24
N SER A 149 12.06 45.21 17.07
CA SER A 149 11.90 45.92 15.79
C SER A 149 13.22 46.56 15.33
N GLY A 150 13.91 45.84 14.44
CA GLY A 150 14.75 46.46 13.41
C GLY A 150 16.22 46.71 13.73
N ARG A 151 16.83 46.08 14.73
CA ARG A 151 18.30 46.15 14.92
C ARG A 151 18.97 44.80 14.66
N ASN A 152 19.88 44.77 13.68
CA ASN A 152 20.72 43.61 13.35
C ASN A 152 21.32 43.01 14.62
N LEU A 153 20.88 41.79 14.99
CA LEU A 153 21.39 41.01 16.13
C LEU A 153 22.83 40.53 15.94
N ILE A 154 23.42 40.75 14.77
CA ILE A 154 24.81 40.45 14.45
C ILE A 154 25.53 41.78 14.22
N PRO A 155 26.42 42.24 15.14
CA PRO A 155 27.27 43.40 14.88
C PRO A 155 28.18 43.11 13.69
N THR A 156 28.50 44.11 12.88
CA THR A 156 29.46 43.97 11.77
C THR A 156 30.81 43.54 12.34
N LEU A 157 31.17 42.28 12.10
CA LEU A 157 32.47 41.74 12.51
C LEU A 157 33.54 42.40 11.63
N TYR A 158 34.42 43.18 12.23
CA TYR A 158 35.58 43.73 11.52
C TYR A 158 36.62 42.60 11.36
N ILE A 159 36.81 42.14 10.13
CA ILE A 159 37.67 40.99 9.81
C ILE A 159 38.98 41.48 9.19
N SER A 160 40.07 40.79 9.51
CA SER A 160 41.46 41.08 9.11
C SER A 160 41.65 41.43 7.61
N PRO A 161 42.63 42.27 7.23
CA PRO A 161 42.97 42.55 5.82
C PRO A 161 43.31 41.33 4.95
N VAL A 162 43.64 40.19 5.58
CA VAL A 162 43.85 38.91 4.86
C VAL A 162 42.53 38.38 4.28
N PHE A 163 41.39 38.69 4.93
CA PHE A 163 40.05 38.34 4.49
C PHE A 163 39.66 39.09 3.21
N ASP A 164 39.96 40.40 3.17
CA ASP A 164 39.78 41.25 1.99
C ASP A 164 40.51 40.71 0.76
N ARG A 165 41.75 40.21 0.93
CA ARG A 165 42.53 39.62 -0.17
C ARG A 165 41.88 38.36 -0.79
N ILE A 166 41.16 37.57 0.00
CA ILE A 166 40.55 36.30 -0.47
C ILE A 166 39.13 36.53 -0.97
N PHE A 167 38.36 37.39 -0.30
CA PHE A 167 36.92 37.57 -0.51
C PHE A 167 36.53 38.91 -1.15
N GLY A 168 37.48 39.81 -1.42
CA GLY A 168 37.21 41.09 -2.08
C GLY A 168 36.44 42.10 -1.23
N GLY A 169 36.50 41.96 0.10
CA GLY A 169 35.85 42.85 1.05
C GLY A 169 35.84 42.24 2.45
N SER A 170 35.62 43.07 3.48
CA SER A 170 35.55 42.63 4.89
C SER A 170 34.11 42.49 5.42
N GLU A 171 33.10 42.82 4.61
CA GLU A 171 31.70 42.78 5.01
C GLU A 171 31.13 41.36 4.94
N ILE A 172 30.57 40.87 6.04
CA ILE A 172 29.74 39.66 6.07
C ILE A 172 28.31 40.10 6.33
N ASN A 173 27.42 39.85 5.37
CA ASN A 173 26.00 40.06 5.51
C ASN A 173 25.30 38.72 5.35
N ILE A 174 24.74 38.17 6.42
CA ILE A 174 23.96 36.92 6.41
C ILE A 174 22.59 37.23 6.99
N VAL A 175 21.54 36.97 6.21
CA VAL A 175 20.15 37.21 6.59
C VAL A 175 19.42 35.86 6.64
N PRO A 176 19.32 35.23 7.81
CA PRO A 176 18.44 34.08 8.00
C PRO A 176 16.98 34.57 8.14
N ASN A 177 16.07 33.95 7.40
CA ASN A 177 14.63 34.14 7.46
C ASN A 177 13.98 32.78 7.71
N GLY A 178 12.92 32.71 8.51
CA GLY A 178 12.21 31.45 8.79
C GLY A 178 11.87 31.28 10.25
N PHE A 179 11.48 30.06 10.62
CA PHE A 179 11.14 29.68 11.98
C PHE A 179 11.70 28.30 12.33
N ILE A 180 11.88 28.08 13.63
CA ILE A 180 12.22 26.79 14.21
C ILE A 180 11.26 26.57 15.37
N THR A 181 10.46 25.52 15.30
CA THR A 181 9.57 25.05 16.36
C THR A 181 10.06 23.70 16.88
N LEU A 182 9.88 23.50 18.18
CA LEU A 182 10.27 22.29 18.88
C LEU A 182 9.13 21.91 19.82
N ASP A 183 8.50 20.78 19.53
CA ASP A 183 7.39 20.25 20.29
C ASP A 183 7.88 19.06 21.13
N LEU A 184 7.75 19.21 22.46
CA LEU A 184 8.12 18.22 23.45
C LEU A 184 6.85 17.78 24.19
N GLY A 185 6.48 16.51 24.02
CA GLY A 185 5.27 15.93 24.59
C GLY A 185 5.53 14.63 25.34
N TYR A 186 4.63 14.26 26.23
CA TYR A 186 4.54 12.90 26.76
C TYR A 186 3.13 12.38 26.46
N ARG A 187 3.05 11.33 25.65
CA ARG A 187 1.79 10.71 25.26
C ARG A 187 1.61 9.41 26.02
N HIS A 188 0.54 9.34 26.82
CA HIS A 188 0.11 8.13 27.49
C HIS A 188 -1.18 7.62 26.84
N GLN A 189 -1.21 6.34 26.51
CA GLN A 189 -2.35 5.69 25.88
C GLN A 189 -2.69 4.41 26.62
N ARG A 190 -3.98 4.21 26.89
CA ARG A 190 -4.54 2.96 27.39
C ARG A 190 -5.60 2.47 26.41
N VAL A 191 -5.44 1.26 25.88
CA VAL A 191 -6.37 0.60 24.96
C VAL A 191 -6.82 -0.71 25.60
N LEU A 192 -8.11 -0.86 25.86
CA LEU A 192 -8.70 -2.07 26.41
C LEU A 192 -9.14 -3.00 25.27
N ASN A 193 -8.16 -3.54 24.54
CA ASN A 193 -8.42 -4.51 23.47
C ASN A 193 -7.76 -5.84 23.86
N PRO A 194 -8.52 -6.95 23.99
CA PRO A 194 -8.01 -8.26 24.39
C PRO A 194 -7.04 -8.87 23.37
N SER A 195 -7.10 -8.46 22.10
CA SER A 195 -6.11 -8.85 21.08
C SER A 195 -4.72 -8.27 21.34
N ILE A 196 -4.61 -7.25 22.21
CA ILE A 196 -3.33 -6.66 22.62
C ILE A 196 -2.92 -7.28 23.96
N PRO A 197 -1.69 -7.80 24.09
CA PRO A 197 -1.19 -8.33 25.35
C PRO A 197 -1.37 -7.32 26.50
N VAL A 198 -1.69 -7.79 27.70
CA VAL A 198 -2.09 -6.95 28.85
C VAL A 198 -1.11 -5.78 29.11
N ARG A 199 0.19 -6.01 28.92
CA ARG A 199 1.21 -4.95 29.09
C ARG A 199 1.16 -3.88 28.00
N GLN A 200 0.91 -4.26 26.75
CA GLN A 200 0.89 -3.33 25.61
C GLN A 200 -0.40 -2.50 25.57
N GLN A 201 -1.45 -2.94 26.27
CA GLN A 201 -2.66 -2.16 26.51
C GLN A 201 -2.37 -0.82 27.21
N ARG A 202 -1.22 -0.66 27.88
CA ARG A 202 -0.77 0.61 28.48
C ARG A 202 0.61 0.99 27.94
N ASN A 203 0.68 2.05 27.14
CA ASN A 203 1.94 2.56 26.59
C ASN A 203 2.14 4.04 26.95
N GLY A 204 3.39 4.45 27.15
CA GLY A 204 3.81 5.83 27.36
C GLY A 204 5.02 6.12 26.47
N THR A 205 4.91 7.13 25.62
CA THR A 205 6.00 7.55 24.74
C THR A 205 6.33 9.03 24.93
N PHE A 206 7.60 9.36 24.84
CA PHE A 206 8.04 10.74 24.69
C PHE A 206 7.88 11.14 23.22
N GLU A 207 7.25 12.27 22.98
CA GLU A 207 7.01 12.84 21.65
C GLU A 207 7.98 14.01 21.46
N PHE A 208 8.79 13.94 20.41
CA PHE A 208 9.81 14.93 20.08
C PHE A 208 9.67 15.24 18.60
N ASP A 209 9.06 16.39 18.29
CA ASP A 209 8.91 16.85 16.93
C ASP A 209 9.67 18.17 16.76
N GLN A 210 10.53 18.21 15.75
CA GLN A 210 11.24 19.40 15.35
C GLN A 210 10.66 19.86 14.02
N GLN A 211 10.42 21.16 13.86
CA GLN A 211 10.06 21.76 12.58
C GLN A 211 10.96 22.96 12.33
N ILE A 212 11.85 22.83 11.34
CA ILE A 212 12.77 23.86 10.88
C ILE A 212 12.34 24.24 9.48
N SER A 213 12.01 25.51 9.26
CA SER A 213 11.85 26.08 7.92
C SER A 213 12.70 27.35 7.86
N MET A 214 13.85 27.29 7.21
CA MET A 214 14.86 28.35 7.21
C MET A 214 15.38 28.62 5.80
N ASN A 215 15.42 29.89 5.43
CA ASN A 215 16.06 30.41 4.22
C ASN A 215 17.17 31.41 4.62
N VAL A 216 18.40 31.12 4.25
CA VAL A 216 19.59 31.91 4.55
C VAL A 216 20.17 32.43 3.25
N VAL A 217 20.21 33.76 3.10
CA VAL A 217 20.94 34.41 2.02
C VAL A 217 22.01 35.30 2.62
N GLY A 218 23.24 35.14 2.16
CA GLY A 218 24.33 35.99 2.62
C GLY A 218 25.43 36.21 1.59
N ASN A 219 26.09 37.36 1.71
CA ASN A 219 27.29 37.70 0.96
C ASN A 219 28.45 37.86 1.94
N ILE A 220 29.61 37.30 1.59
CA ILE A 220 30.85 37.38 2.33
C ILE A 220 31.86 38.08 1.40
N GLY A 221 32.16 39.34 1.70
CA GLY A 221 32.87 40.24 0.80
C GLY A 221 32.13 40.42 -0.54
N GLU A 222 32.89 40.63 -1.61
CA GLU A 222 32.37 40.74 -2.98
C GLU A 222 32.41 39.41 -3.74
N LYS A 223 33.18 38.42 -3.26
CA LYS A 223 33.45 37.18 -4.01
C LYS A 223 32.65 35.97 -3.56
N MET A 224 32.09 35.92 -2.36
CA MET A 224 31.41 34.71 -1.85
C MET A 224 29.94 34.98 -1.55
N LYS A 225 29.07 34.13 -2.10
CA LYS A 225 27.63 34.17 -1.91
C LYS A 225 27.15 32.83 -1.35
N VAL A 226 26.30 32.90 -0.33
CA VAL A 226 25.67 31.77 0.35
C VAL A 226 24.17 31.87 0.12
N THR A 227 23.56 30.79 -0.32
CA THR A 227 22.11 30.64 -0.44
C THR A 227 21.78 29.26 0.08
N ALA A 228 21.01 29.16 1.16
CA ALA A 228 20.62 27.88 1.74
C ALA A 228 19.13 27.93 2.08
N GLN A 229 18.37 26.98 1.60
CA GLN A 229 16.97 26.76 1.96
C GLN A 229 16.87 25.36 2.54
N PHE A 230 16.42 25.29 3.79
CA PHE A 230 16.28 24.03 4.52
C PHE A 230 14.91 24.00 5.16
N ASP A 231 14.13 23.00 4.80
CA ASP A 231 12.87 22.68 5.45
C ASP A 231 12.85 21.20 5.78
N ASN A 232 12.63 20.84 7.05
CA ASN A 232 12.57 19.44 7.46
C ASN A 232 11.19 18.82 7.26
N ASN A 233 10.18 19.60 6.90
CA ASN A 233 8.88 19.12 6.43
C ASN A 233 8.85 18.87 4.92
N ASN A 234 9.93 19.21 4.19
CA ASN A 234 10.06 18.82 2.80
C ASN A 234 10.01 17.29 2.69
N SER A 235 9.21 16.79 1.75
CA SER A 235 9.03 15.35 1.57
C SER A 235 10.33 14.67 1.10
N PHE A 236 11.27 15.42 0.51
CA PHE A 236 12.53 14.89 -0.01
C PHE A 236 13.73 15.81 0.25
N ASP A 237 14.88 15.21 0.56
CA ASP A 237 16.12 15.93 0.85
C ASP A 237 16.65 16.78 -0.32
N PHE A 238 16.32 16.41 -1.57
CA PHE A 238 16.76 17.19 -2.74
C PHE A 238 16.09 18.55 -2.85
N GLN A 239 14.97 18.78 -2.16
CA GLN A 239 14.27 20.07 -2.10
C GLN A 239 14.99 21.06 -1.18
N ASN A 240 15.91 20.57 -0.35
CA ASN A 240 16.79 21.39 0.45
C ASN A 240 17.96 21.86 -0.41
N ASP A 241 17.96 23.16 -0.69
CA ASP A 241 18.97 23.82 -1.51
C ASP A 241 20.10 24.34 -0.63
N LEU A 242 21.33 24.08 -1.03
CA LEU A 242 22.51 24.70 -0.49
C LEU A 242 23.39 25.08 -1.66
N LYS A 243 23.65 26.37 -1.85
CA LYS A 243 24.56 26.87 -2.88
C LYS A 243 25.55 27.85 -2.27
N LEU A 244 26.81 27.47 -2.31
CA LEU A 244 27.96 28.30 -1.97
C LEU A 244 28.67 28.66 -3.26
N GLU A 245 28.70 29.93 -3.61
CA GLU A 245 29.26 30.43 -4.87
C GLU A 245 30.41 31.39 -4.59
N TYR A 246 31.61 31.03 -5.06
CA TYR A 246 32.76 31.92 -5.14
C TYR A 246 32.95 32.41 -6.58
N SER A 247 32.95 33.73 -6.77
CA SER A 247 33.18 34.40 -8.04
C SER A 247 34.49 35.19 -7.98
N GLY A 248 35.48 34.78 -8.78
CA GLY A 248 36.75 35.49 -8.91
C GLY A 248 36.62 36.74 -9.77
N PHE A 249 37.56 37.68 -9.62
CA PHE A 249 37.62 38.85 -10.49
C PHE A 249 38.12 38.48 -11.91
N GLU A 250 38.06 39.44 -12.85
CA GLU A 250 38.48 39.24 -14.24
C GLU A 250 39.95 38.78 -14.38
N GLU A 251 40.81 39.11 -13.41
CA GLU A 251 42.23 38.73 -13.39
C GLU A 251 42.51 37.39 -12.69
N ASP A 252 41.52 36.82 -11.99
CA ASP A 252 41.71 35.58 -11.22
C ASP A 252 41.68 34.34 -12.14
N ILE A 253 42.54 33.34 -11.88
CA ILE A 253 42.55 32.07 -12.63
C ILE A 253 41.25 31.28 -12.37
N ILE A 254 40.81 31.23 -11.12
CA ILE A 254 39.54 30.61 -10.73
C ILE A 254 38.45 31.64 -10.99
N LYS A 255 37.59 31.35 -11.97
CA LYS A 255 36.45 32.20 -12.31
C LYS A 255 35.25 31.92 -11.43
N LYS A 256 34.98 30.64 -11.19
CA LYS A 256 33.84 30.21 -10.39
C LYS A 256 34.16 28.96 -9.59
N LEU A 257 33.73 28.90 -8.34
CA LEU A 257 33.68 27.67 -7.54
C LEU A 257 32.31 27.60 -6.88
N GLU A 258 31.51 26.61 -7.26
CA GLU A 258 30.17 26.36 -6.73
C GLU A 258 30.21 25.07 -5.89
N VAL A 259 29.62 25.09 -4.70
CA VAL A 259 29.48 23.92 -3.81
C VAL A 259 28.03 23.77 -3.37
N GLY A 260 27.53 22.53 -3.37
CA GLY A 260 26.13 22.17 -3.12
C GLY A 260 25.36 22.05 -4.43
N ASN A 261 24.20 22.68 -4.59
CA ASN A 261 23.41 22.65 -5.83
C ASN A 261 24.17 23.33 -6.98
N VAL A 262 24.55 22.54 -7.97
CA VAL A 262 25.31 22.94 -9.16
C VAL A 262 24.62 22.43 -10.43
N SER A 263 24.91 23.06 -11.56
CA SER A 263 24.47 22.60 -12.87
C SER A 263 25.64 22.60 -13.84
N LEU A 264 25.61 21.69 -14.81
CA LEU A 264 26.61 21.61 -15.88
C LEU A 264 25.92 21.69 -17.25
N PRO A 265 25.40 22.86 -17.64
CA PRO A 265 24.92 23.05 -19.00
C PRO A 265 26.10 22.89 -19.97
N LEU A 266 25.95 22.00 -20.95
CA LEU A 266 26.93 21.77 -22.00
C LEU A 266 26.35 22.31 -23.32
N SER A 267 27.18 22.92 -24.15
CA SER A 267 26.76 23.45 -25.47
C SER A 267 26.63 22.37 -26.54
N ASN A 268 26.98 21.12 -26.23
CA ASN A 268 27.00 19.99 -27.13
C ASN A 268 25.63 19.26 -27.09
N SER A 269 25.02 18.99 -28.24
CA SER A 269 23.73 18.31 -28.32
C SER A 269 23.80 16.79 -28.10
N LEU A 270 24.95 16.17 -28.39
CA LEU A 270 25.19 14.73 -28.20
C LEU A 270 25.56 14.36 -26.75
N ILE A 271 26.16 15.29 -26.00
CA ILE A 271 26.49 15.11 -24.58
C ILE A 271 25.79 16.19 -23.76
N THR A 272 24.67 15.81 -23.15
CA THR A 272 23.95 16.64 -22.18
C THR A 272 24.55 16.48 -20.78
N GLY A 273 24.75 17.60 -20.09
CA GLY A 273 25.12 17.60 -18.67
C GLY A 273 23.88 17.70 -17.78
N GLY A 274 24.03 17.36 -16.50
CA GLY A 274 22.90 17.41 -15.56
C GLY A 274 22.60 18.84 -15.09
N GLN A 275 21.31 19.13 -14.89
CA GLN A 275 20.85 20.42 -14.36
C GLN A 275 20.66 20.37 -12.84
N ASN A 276 20.19 19.24 -12.28
CA ASN A 276 20.00 19.09 -10.84
C ASN A 276 21.09 18.18 -10.22
N LEU A 277 22.21 18.79 -9.81
CA LEU A 277 23.37 18.11 -9.24
C LEU A 277 23.72 18.68 -7.88
N PHE A 278 24.22 17.86 -6.96
CA PHE A 278 24.75 18.29 -5.67
C PHE A 278 26.22 17.91 -5.53
N GLY A 279 27.11 18.89 -5.49
CA GLY A 279 28.54 18.63 -5.42
C GLY A 279 29.40 19.87 -5.59
N VAL A 280 30.56 19.71 -6.20
CA VAL A 280 31.54 20.77 -6.42
C VAL A 280 31.75 20.98 -7.91
N LYS A 281 31.60 22.24 -8.35
CA LYS A 281 31.91 22.67 -9.71
C LYS A 281 32.91 23.80 -9.68
N THR A 282 33.96 23.69 -10.50
CA THR A 282 35.01 24.69 -10.59
C THR A 282 35.22 25.09 -12.03
N GLN A 283 35.29 26.40 -12.30
CA GLN A 283 35.61 26.97 -13.60
C GLN A 283 36.92 27.76 -13.49
N MET A 284 37.89 27.39 -14.32
CA MET A 284 39.20 28.03 -14.38
C MET A 284 39.45 28.56 -15.79
N GLN A 285 40.17 29.68 -15.91
CA GLN A 285 40.56 30.25 -17.19
C GLN A 285 42.09 30.36 -17.27
N PHE A 286 42.67 29.71 -18.28
CA PHE A 286 44.09 29.80 -18.63
C PHE A 286 44.23 30.45 -20.00
N GLY A 287 44.28 31.78 -20.02
CA GLY A 287 44.29 32.57 -21.25
C GLY A 287 42.98 32.40 -22.03
N ARG A 288 43.04 31.66 -23.15
CA ARG A 288 41.90 31.36 -24.03
C ARG A 288 41.22 30.01 -23.77
N LEU A 289 41.77 29.22 -22.84
CA LEU A 289 41.24 27.93 -22.44
C LEU A 289 40.40 28.09 -21.17
N PHE A 290 39.13 27.72 -21.24
CA PHE A 290 38.26 27.54 -20.08
C PHE A 290 38.21 26.05 -19.72
N ILE A 291 38.42 25.75 -18.44
CA ILE A 291 38.33 24.41 -17.89
C ILE A 291 37.23 24.42 -16.85
N THR A 292 36.17 23.66 -17.09
CA THR A 292 35.09 23.43 -16.12
C THR A 292 35.19 22.01 -15.63
N THR A 293 35.31 21.81 -14.33
CA THR A 293 35.34 20.48 -13.70
C THR A 293 34.19 20.36 -12.73
N LEU A 294 33.59 19.17 -12.68
CA LEU A 294 32.45 18.82 -11.85
C LEU A 294 32.73 17.50 -11.12
N PHE A 295 32.38 17.44 -9.85
CA PHE A 295 32.23 16.19 -9.11
C PHE A 295 30.97 16.31 -8.25
N SER A 296 29.94 15.53 -8.55
CA SER A 296 28.62 15.69 -7.93
C SER A 296 27.87 14.38 -7.80
N GLU A 297 26.96 14.34 -6.85
CA GLU A 297 25.82 13.44 -6.87
C GLU A 297 24.75 13.99 -7.82
N GLN A 298 24.18 13.14 -8.66
CA GLN A 298 23.12 13.48 -9.60
C GLN A 298 21.78 13.16 -8.95
N ARG A 299 20.95 14.19 -8.74
CA ARG A 299 19.64 14.09 -8.09
C ARG A 299 18.49 13.96 -9.11
N GLY A 300 18.69 14.43 -10.33
CA GLY A 300 17.72 14.30 -11.44
C GLY A 300 17.90 13.03 -12.30
N LYS A 301 16.80 12.56 -12.86
CA LYS A 301 16.74 11.51 -13.89
C LYS A 301 16.26 12.11 -15.21
N SER A 302 16.97 11.81 -16.30
CA SER A 302 16.53 12.19 -17.65
C SER A 302 15.56 11.15 -18.21
N GLU A 303 14.43 11.61 -18.76
CA GLU A 303 13.46 10.79 -19.47
C GLU A 303 13.21 11.35 -20.88
N THR A 304 12.78 10.48 -21.78
CA THR A 304 12.41 10.86 -23.15
C THR A 304 11.08 10.25 -23.50
N ILE A 305 10.14 11.10 -23.94
CA ILE A 305 8.85 10.72 -24.50
C ILE A 305 8.93 10.89 -26.01
N THR A 306 8.45 9.90 -26.76
CA THR A 306 8.39 9.98 -28.22
C THR A 306 6.94 9.82 -28.67
N ILE A 307 6.47 10.76 -29.48
CA ILE A 307 5.10 10.85 -30.00
C ILE A 307 5.18 10.73 -31.51
N ASN A 308 4.60 9.69 -32.07
CA ASN A 308 4.62 9.44 -33.50
C ASN A 308 3.38 10.08 -34.15
N GLN A 309 3.57 10.77 -35.29
CA GLN A 309 2.50 11.32 -36.13
C GLN A 309 1.56 12.36 -35.50
N GLY A 310 2.02 13.14 -34.50
CA GLY A 310 1.15 14.11 -33.79
C GLY A 310 0.02 13.46 -32.98
N PHE A 311 -0.07 12.13 -32.99
CA PHE A 311 -1.05 11.33 -32.28
C PHE A 311 -0.62 11.13 -30.83
N GLN A 312 -1.39 11.69 -29.90
CA GLN A 312 -1.22 11.53 -28.45
C GLN A 312 -2.01 10.33 -27.91
N GLY A 313 -2.31 9.33 -28.74
CA GLY A 313 -3.08 8.20 -28.27
C GLY A 313 -2.26 7.26 -27.40
N ARG A 314 -2.94 6.69 -26.41
CA ARG A 314 -2.40 5.64 -25.55
C ARG A 314 -2.46 4.33 -26.33
N GLN A 315 -1.34 3.62 -26.42
CA GLN A 315 -1.34 2.25 -26.90
C GLN A 315 -1.89 1.34 -25.81
N PHE A 316 -2.66 0.34 -26.22
CA PHE A 316 -3.13 -0.72 -25.35
C PHE A 316 -2.80 -2.07 -25.99
N GLN A 317 -2.58 -3.05 -25.12
CA GLN A 317 -2.30 -4.42 -25.51
C GLN A 317 -2.71 -5.33 -24.36
N PHE A 318 -3.60 -6.27 -24.62
CA PHE A 318 -4.03 -7.29 -23.66
C PHE A 318 -4.28 -8.61 -24.40
N ARG A 319 -4.14 -9.74 -23.69
CA ARG A 319 -4.40 -11.07 -24.26
C ARG A 319 -5.89 -11.35 -24.33
N ALA A 320 -6.27 -12.35 -25.12
CA ALA A 320 -7.65 -12.81 -25.15
C ALA A 320 -8.16 -13.31 -23.78
N SER A 321 -7.26 -13.81 -22.91
CA SER A 321 -7.57 -14.18 -21.53
C SER A 321 -8.04 -13.02 -20.67
N ASP A 322 -7.63 -11.79 -20.98
CA ASP A 322 -7.75 -10.62 -20.10
C ASP A 322 -9.12 -9.93 -20.25
N TYR A 323 -10.20 -10.71 -20.39
CA TYR A 323 -11.57 -10.19 -20.47
C TYR A 323 -12.02 -9.59 -19.12
N ASP A 324 -13.03 -8.72 -19.15
CA ASP A 324 -13.56 -8.06 -17.95
C ASP A 324 -14.49 -9.02 -17.16
N GLU A 325 -13.87 -9.85 -16.33
CA GLU A 325 -14.51 -10.94 -15.57
C GLU A 325 -15.48 -10.45 -14.47
N ASN A 326 -16.54 -11.23 -14.18
CA ASN A 326 -17.49 -11.03 -13.08
C ASN A 326 -18.22 -9.67 -13.10
N ARG A 327 -18.45 -9.10 -14.28
CA ARG A 327 -19.20 -7.84 -14.46
C ARG A 327 -20.36 -7.91 -15.44
N HIS A 328 -20.23 -8.72 -16.48
CA HIS A 328 -21.15 -8.72 -17.61
C HIS A 328 -21.89 -10.05 -17.67
N PHE A 329 -23.22 -10.00 -17.60
CA PHE A 329 -24.06 -11.21 -17.55
C PHE A 329 -25.26 -11.09 -18.47
N LEU A 330 -25.53 -12.13 -19.26
CA LEU A 330 -26.77 -12.28 -20.02
C LEU A 330 -27.92 -12.60 -19.06
N LEU A 331 -29.12 -12.10 -19.34
CA LEU A 331 -30.27 -12.26 -18.44
C LEU A 331 -30.89 -13.68 -18.45
N GLY A 332 -30.40 -14.58 -19.29
CA GLY A 332 -30.89 -15.95 -19.46
C GLY A 332 -30.44 -16.59 -20.77
N GLN A 333 -30.71 -17.89 -20.93
CA GLN A 333 -30.18 -18.67 -22.07
C GLN A 333 -30.77 -18.25 -23.41
N PHE A 334 -32.02 -17.74 -23.42
CA PHE A 334 -32.62 -17.16 -24.63
C PHE A 334 -31.79 -16.03 -25.22
N PHE A 335 -31.27 -15.11 -24.39
CA PHE A 335 -30.45 -14.00 -24.85
C PHE A 335 -29.10 -14.49 -25.38
N ARG A 336 -28.51 -15.49 -24.72
CA ARG A 336 -27.29 -16.16 -25.17
C ARG A 336 -27.46 -16.78 -26.56
N ALA A 337 -28.50 -17.60 -26.74
CA ALA A 337 -28.76 -18.30 -28.00
C ALA A 337 -28.96 -17.35 -29.19
N ASN A 338 -29.51 -16.16 -28.96
CA ASN A 338 -29.81 -15.19 -30.01
C ASN A 338 -28.74 -14.11 -30.20
N TYR A 339 -27.80 -13.93 -29.26
CA TYR A 339 -26.82 -12.83 -29.28
C TYR A 339 -26.06 -12.72 -30.60
N ASN A 340 -25.48 -13.83 -31.08
CA ASN A 340 -24.71 -13.83 -32.33
C ASN A 340 -25.59 -13.49 -33.55
N THR A 341 -26.82 -14.02 -33.58
CA THR A 341 -27.78 -13.79 -34.69
C THR A 341 -28.25 -12.33 -34.72
N TRP A 342 -28.47 -11.71 -33.56
CA TRP A 342 -28.87 -10.32 -33.47
C TRP A 342 -27.82 -9.34 -34.02
N HIS A 343 -26.55 -9.76 -34.06
CA HIS A 343 -25.43 -9.01 -34.59
C HIS A 343 -25.10 -9.30 -36.08
N ASP A 344 -25.82 -10.19 -36.76
CA ASP A 344 -25.45 -10.59 -38.14
C ASP A 344 -25.54 -9.46 -39.17
N ASN A 345 -26.30 -8.39 -38.91
CA ASN A 345 -26.52 -7.28 -39.86
C ASN A 345 -26.07 -5.92 -39.30
N LEU A 346 -24.83 -5.85 -38.80
CA LEU A 346 -24.21 -4.56 -38.42
C LEU A 346 -24.37 -3.51 -39.55
N PRO A 347 -24.61 -2.22 -39.22
CA PRO A 347 -24.64 -1.63 -37.88
C PRO A 347 -25.99 -1.72 -37.15
N ASN A 348 -27.02 -2.31 -37.76
CA ASN A 348 -28.35 -2.38 -37.14
C ASN A 348 -28.55 -3.72 -36.42
N LEU A 349 -28.92 -3.67 -35.14
CA LEU A 349 -29.33 -4.88 -34.42
C LEU A 349 -30.67 -5.38 -34.96
N THR A 350 -30.77 -6.69 -35.21
CA THR A 350 -32.02 -7.32 -35.67
C THR A 350 -32.94 -7.74 -34.51
N SER A 351 -32.59 -7.40 -33.27
CA SER A 351 -33.37 -7.78 -32.11
C SER A 351 -34.73 -7.06 -32.11
N GLY A 352 -35.80 -7.86 -32.03
CA GLY A 352 -37.16 -7.37 -31.70
C GLY A 352 -37.35 -7.15 -30.20
N LEU A 353 -36.25 -7.02 -29.46
CA LEU A 353 -36.19 -6.98 -28.01
C LEU A 353 -36.18 -5.54 -27.52
N ASN A 354 -36.98 -5.29 -26.48
CA ASN A 354 -36.87 -4.10 -25.67
C ASN A 354 -37.10 -4.49 -24.21
N VAL A 355 -36.00 -4.62 -23.45
CA VAL A 355 -36.06 -4.83 -22.00
C VAL A 355 -36.56 -3.55 -21.35
N THR A 356 -37.69 -3.65 -20.65
CA THR A 356 -38.28 -2.52 -19.92
C THR A 356 -37.31 -2.12 -18.81
N PRO A 357 -37.20 -0.83 -18.41
CA PRO A 357 -36.34 -0.41 -17.29
C PRO A 357 -36.78 -0.95 -15.89
N ARG A 358 -37.60 -2.00 -15.85
CA ARG A 358 -37.98 -2.73 -14.63
C ARG A 358 -37.13 -3.98 -14.51
N VAL A 359 -35.89 -3.76 -14.09
CA VAL A 359 -34.99 -4.84 -13.70
C VAL A 359 -34.57 -4.58 -12.27
N GLU A 360 -34.62 -5.62 -11.47
CA GLU A 360 -34.24 -5.60 -10.06
C GLU A 360 -33.11 -6.60 -9.90
N VAL A 361 -32.02 -6.15 -9.29
CA VAL A 361 -30.77 -6.90 -9.18
C VAL A 361 -30.44 -7.00 -7.71
N TYR A 362 -30.20 -8.23 -7.26
CA TYR A 362 -29.93 -8.55 -5.87
C TYR A 362 -28.56 -9.22 -5.76
N VAL A 363 -27.80 -8.78 -4.77
CA VAL A 363 -26.47 -9.27 -4.42
C VAL A 363 -26.37 -9.39 -2.89
N LEU A 364 -25.33 -10.07 -2.44
CA LEU A 364 -25.00 -10.19 -1.02
C LEU A 364 -24.73 -8.81 -0.39
N ASN A 365 -25.24 -8.58 0.83
CA ASN A 365 -25.10 -7.30 1.51
C ASN A 365 -23.79 -7.25 2.29
N ARG A 366 -22.71 -6.72 1.70
CA ARG A 366 -21.42 -6.54 2.38
C ARG A 366 -21.17 -5.14 2.95
N ARG A 367 -22.08 -4.21 2.71
CA ARG A 367 -21.89 -2.79 3.08
C ARG A 367 -22.73 -2.38 4.29
N ASN A 368 -23.36 -3.35 4.95
CA ASN A 368 -24.33 -3.15 6.01
C ASN A 368 -25.38 -2.09 5.59
N ASP A 369 -25.83 -2.16 4.33
CA ASP A 369 -26.98 -1.36 3.90
C ASP A 369 -28.20 -1.85 4.68
N THR A 370 -29.09 -0.93 5.07
CA THR A 370 -30.25 -1.20 5.93
C THR A 370 -31.58 -0.84 5.27
N GLU A 371 -31.55 -0.16 4.11
CA GLU A 371 -32.78 0.40 3.51
C GLU A 371 -33.42 -0.53 2.46
N SER A 372 -32.65 -1.42 1.85
CA SER A 372 -33.06 -2.16 0.64
C SER A 372 -33.05 -3.70 0.78
N LEU A 373 -33.04 -4.21 2.01
CA LEU A 373 -32.84 -5.63 2.30
C LEU A 373 -34.08 -6.49 2.07
N ARG A 374 -33.89 -7.66 1.46
CA ARG A 374 -34.92 -8.69 1.28
C ARG A 374 -34.32 -10.10 1.36
N ASN A 375 -35.10 -11.05 1.85
CA ASN A 375 -34.76 -12.47 1.74
C ASN A 375 -35.03 -12.94 0.31
N VAL A 376 -34.02 -13.54 -0.32
CA VAL A 376 -34.05 -13.89 -1.75
C VAL A 376 -33.73 -15.37 -1.92
N VAL A 377 -34.54 -16.07 -2.69
CA VAL A 377 -34.18 -17.36 -3.29
C VAL A 377 -33.92 -17.14 -4.77
N ALA A 378 -32.68 -17.37 -5.19
CA ALA A 378 -32.29 -17.34 -6.59
C ALA A 378 -32.36 -18.76 -7.16
N LEU A 379 -33.06 -18.94 -8.27
CA LEU A 379 -33.27 -20.23 -8.92
C LEU A 379 -32.56 -20.25 -10.27
N MET A 380 -31.80 -21.31 -10.56
CA MET A 380 -31.08 -21.45 -11.83
C MET A 380 -32.04 -21.55 -13.02
N ASP A 381 -32.96 -22.52 -12.94
CA ASP A 381 -33.85 -22.90 -14.03
C ASP A 381 -35.03 -21.92 -14.19
N LEU A 382 -35.17 -20.91 -13.33
CA LEU A 382 -36.29 -19.99 -13.40
C LEU A 382 -36.35 -19.27 -14.75
N GLY A 383 -37.50 -19.45 -15.41
CA GLY A 383 -37.80 -18.82 -16.68
C GLY A 383 -37.12 -19.44 -17.90
N GLU A 384 -36.41 -20.56 -17.75
CA GLU A 384 -35.74 -21.27 -18.85
C GLU A 384 -36.67 -22.33 -19.47
N ASN A 385 -36.66 -22.42 -20.81
CA ASN A 385 -37.46 -23.38 -21.57
C ASN A 385 -36.63 -24.56 -22.12
N VAL A 386 -35.32 -24.55 -21.86
CA VAL A 386 -34.41 -25.65 -22.18
C VAL A 386 -34.02 -26.38 -20.91
N ILE A 387 -33.62 -27.63 -21.05
CA ILE A 387 -33.01 -28.37 -19.95
C ILE A 387 -31.67 -27.70 -19.69
N VAL A 388 -31.61 -26.96 -18.59
CA VAL A 388 -30.41 -26.26 -18.15
C VAL A 388 -29.70 -27.16 -17.17
N ASN A 389 -30.33 -27.52 -16.05
CA ASN A 389 -29.80 -28.49 -15.10
C ASN A 389 -30.76 -29.65 -14.81
N ASN A 390 -32.01 -29.34 -14.45
CA ASN A 390 -32.97 -30.35 -13.97
C ASN A 390 -34.07 -30.64 -15.02
N ASP A 391 -34.33 -31.92 -15.30
CA ASP A 391 -35.36 -32.34 -16.26
C ASP A 391 -36.78 -32.41 -15.67
N GLN A 392 -36.92 -32.31 -14.34
CA GLN A 392 -38.17 -32.41 -13.60
C GLN A 392 -39.20 -31.33 -13.96
N PHE A 393 -38.74 -30.09 -14.21
CA PHE A 393 -39.63 -28.93 -14.37
C PHE A 393 -39.98 -28.62 -15.83
N GLN A 394 -39.71 -29.52 -16.77
CA GLN A 394 -39.83 -29.25 -18.21
C GLN A 394 -41.24 -28.88 -18.67
N SER A 395 -41.28 -28.00 -19.69
CA SER A 395 -42.45 -27.77 -20.53
C SER A 395 -42.43 -28.68 -21.77
N ALA A 396 -43.59 -28.97 -22.35
CA ALA A 396 -43.75 -29.90 -23.48
C ALA A 396 -43.03 -29.48 -24.79
N THR A 397 -42.46 -28.27 -24.85
CA THR A 397 -41.80 -27.69 -26.02
C THR A 397 -40.35 -27.30 -25.70
N ASN A 398 -39.42 -28.25 -25.67
CA ASN A 398 -37.98 -28.02 -25.50
C ASN A 398 -37.38 -27.28 -26.71
N ALA A 399 -37.41 -25.95 -26.70
CA ALA A 399 -36.90 -25.10 -27.78
C ALA A 399 -36.02 -23.97 -27.23
N ALA A 400 -34.75 -23.95 -27.62
CA ALA A 400 -33.73 -22.97 -27.19
C ALA A 400 -34.03 -21.52 -27.60
N ASN A 401 -34.82 -21.33 -28.65
CA ASN A 401 -35.22 -19.99 -29.12
C ASN A 401 -36.53 -19.49 -28.50
N SER A 402 -37.08 -20.19 -27.51
CA SER A 402 -38.28 -19.70 -26.83
C SER A 402 -37.93 -18.56 -25.88
N PRO A 403 -38.72 -17.46 -25.85
CA PRO A 403 -38.53 -16.37 -24.90
C PRO A 403 -38.56 -16.87 -23.44
N THR A 404 -37.64 -16.38 -22.60
CA THR A 404 -37.62 -16.64 -21.16
C THR A 404 -38.82 -15.99 -20.47
N ARG A 405 -39.54 -16.74 -19.63
CA ARG A 405 -40.70 -16.23 -18.87
C ARG A 405 -41.02 -17.15 -17.70
N ASN A 406 -41.68 -16.67 -16.65
CA ASN A 406 -42.08 -17.50 -15.51
C ASN A 406 -42.89 -18.76 -15.90
N GLN A 407 -43.58 -18.73 -17.05
CA GLN A 407 -44.35 -19.87 -17.60
C GLN A 407 -43.57 -20.66 -18.67
N ALA A 408 -42.24 -20.54 -18.71
CA ALA A 408 -41.38 -21.30 -19.61
C ALA A 408 -41.25 -22.76 -19.15
N ASN A 409 -41.25 -22.97 -17.84
CA ASN A 409 -41.20 -24.25 -17.16
C ASN A 409 -42.28 -24.31 -16.05
N SER A 410 -42.41 -25.46 -15.36
CA SER A 410 -43.40 -25.62 -14.28
C SER A 410 -42.90 -25.10 -12.92
N LEU A 411 -41.58 -24.93 -12.74
CA LEU A 411 -40.93 -24.59 -11.46
C LEU A 411 -41.61 -23.42 -10.74
N PHE A 412 -41.78 -22.29 -11.43
CA PHE A 412 -42.38 -21.10 -10.82
C PHE A 412 -43.84 -21.33 -10.42
N SER A 413 -44.63 -22.02 -11.26
CA SER A 413 -46.02 -22.32 -10.92
C SER A 413 -46.14 -23.32 -9.76
N ASP A 414 -45.21 -24.28 -9.67
CA ASP A 414 -45.21 -25.29 -8.61
C ASP A 414 -44.89 -24.64 -7.25
N ILE A 415 -43.91 -23.72 -7.22
CA ILE A 415 -43.58 -22.90 -6.04
C ILE A 415 -44.78 -22.06 -5.60
N GLN A 416 -45.41 -21.33 -6.52
CA GLN A 416 -46.56 -20.47 -6.20
C GLN A 416 -47.79 -21.26 -5.69
N ASN A 417 -47.91 -22.55 -6.07
CA ASN A 417 -49.03 -23.40 -5.68
C ASN A 417 -48.77 -24.20 -4.39
N TYR A 418 -47.56 -24.20 -3.84
CA TYR A 418 -47.21 -25.00 -2.65
C TYR A 418 -47.96 -24.53 -1.39
N GLY A 419 -48.00 -23.22 -1.14
CA GLY A 419 -48.65 -22.62 0.03
C GLY A 419 -47.84 -21.47 0.63
N PRO A 420 -48.30 -20.85 1.74
CA PRO A 420 -47.62 -19.71 2.35
C PRO A 420 -46.28 -20.08 3.00
N THR A 421 -46.08 -21.34 3.41
CA THR A 421 -44.88 -21.80 4.12
C THR A 421 -43.62 -21.80 3.25
N ILE A 422 -43.74 -21.88 1.93
CA ILE A 422 -42.56 -21.82 1.04
C ILE A 422 -41.95 -20.40 0.99
N PHE A 423 -42.74 -19.37 1.32
CA PHE A 423 -42.27 -17.98 1.36
C PHE A 423 -41.69 -17.59 2.72
N ASP A 424 -41.68 -18.51 3.67
CA ASP A 424 -41.03 -18.36 4.97
C ASP A 424 -39.53 -18.69 4.82
N VAL A 425 -38.67 -17.78 5.29
CA VAL A 425 -37.22 -17.84 5.06
C VAL A 425 -36.59 -19.06 5.70
N ASP A 426 -37.09 -19.48 6.86
CA ASP A 426 -36.50 -20.59 7.61
C ASP A 426 -36.95 -21.96 7.07
N ASN A 427 -38.09 -22.02 6.37
CA ASN A 427 -38.61 -23.26 5.80
C ASN A 427 -38.29 -23.43 4.30
N ALA A 428 -37.97 -22.34 3.59
CA ALA A 428 -37.81 -22.34 2.13
C ALA A 428 -36.73 -23.32 1.64
N SER A 429 -35.54 -23.34 2.28
CA SER A 429 -34.44 -24.24 1.86
C SER A 429 -34.85 -25.71 1.98
N GLN A 430 -35.40 -26.09 3.13
CA GLN A 430 -35.80 -27.47 3.40
C GLN A 430 -36.89 -27.97 2.45
N ILE A 431 -37.86 -27.11 2.11
CA ILE A 431 -38.92 -27.46 1.16
C ILE A 431 -38.33 -27.66 -0.25
N LEU A 432 -37.43 -26.78 -0.69
CA LEU A 432 -36.82 -26.88 -2.01
C LEU A 432 -35.93 -28.14 -2.14
N GLU A 433 -35.21 -28.50 -1.08
CA GLU A 433 -34.39 -29.71 -1.05
C GLU A 433 -35.24 -30.99 -1.00
N ASN A 434 -36.17 -31.10 -0.04
CA ASN A 434 -36.88 -32.35 0.21
C ASN A 434 -38.07 -32.59 -0.73
N ASP A 435 -38.85 -31.55 -1.03
CA ASP A 435 -40.09 -31.69 -1.80
C ASP A 435 -39.88 -31.42 -3.29
N PHE A 436 -38.94 -30.53 -3.63
CA PHE A 436 -38.60 -30.21 -5.02
C PHE A 436 -37.36 -30.93 -5.53
N ASN A 437 -36.59 -31.60 -4.67
CA ASN A 437 -35.36 -32.32 -5.01
C ASN A 437 -34.35 -31.40 -5.74
N LEU A 438 -34.17 -30.19 -5.21
CA LEU A 438 -33.18 -29.21 -5.67
C LEU A 438 -31.97 -29.20 -4.74
N GLU A 439 -30.78 -29.04 -5.30
CA GLU A 439 -29.54 -28.95 -4.53
C GLU A 439 -29.17 -27.48 -4.26
N LYS A 440 -28.96 -27.11 -2.99
CA LYS A 440 -28.51 -25.77 -2.59
C LYS A 440 -27.07 -25.53 -3.05
N GLY A 441 -26.77 -24.31 -3.52
CA GLY A 441 -25.46 -23.96 -4.11
C GLY A 441 -25.32 -24.32 -5.59
N VAL A 442 -26.11 -25.30 -6.07
CA VAL A 442 -26.20 -25.66 -7.49
C VAL A 442 -27.49 -25.11 -8.09
N ASP A 443 -28.65 -25.70 -7.77
CA ASP A 443 -29.95 -25.38 -8.37
C ASP A 443 -30.54 -24.07 -7.84
N PHE A 444 -30.32 -23.80 -6.56
CA PHE A 444 -30.81 -22.59 -5.91
C PHE A 444 -29.84 -22.07 -4.86
N GLU A 445 -29.97 -20.78 -4.56
CA GLU A 445 -29.25 -20.10 -3.49
C GLU A 445 -30.26 -19.33 -2.63
N LEU A 446 -30.15 -19.48 -1.31
CA LEU A 446 -30.93 -18.71 -0.33
C LEU A 446 -30.01 -17.69 0.32
N ILE A 447 -30.37 -16.41 0.19
CA ILE A 447 -29.66 -15.32 0.86
C ILE A 447 -30.64 -14.61 1.78
N LYS A 448 -30.34 -14.68 3.09
CA LYS A 448 -31.00 -13.83 4.08
C LYS A 448 -30.42 -12.41 3.91
N SER A 449 -31.27 -11.38 3.88
CA SER A 449 -30.80 -9.98 3.80
C SER A 449 -30.03 -9.55 2.53
N ALA A 450 -30.41 -10.04 1.34
CA ALA A 450 -29.82 -9.57 0.09
C ALA A 450 -30.10 -8.07 -0.15
N SER A 451 -29.09 -7.34 -0.64
CA SER A 451 -29.21 -5.91 -0.99
C SER A 451 -29.65 -5.75 -2.44
N LYS A 452 -30.64 -4.89 -2.68
CA LYS A 452 -31.07 -4.49 -4.01
C LYS A 452 -30.16 -3.39 -4.55
N LEU A 453 -29.49 -3.66 -5.67
CA LEU A 453 -28.64 -2.65 -6.31
C LEU A 453 -29.47 -1.47 -6.82
N ASP A 454 -28.95 -0.26 -6.63
CA ASP A 454 -29.55 0.94 -7.21
C ASP A 454 -29.37 0.94 -8.73
N PRO A 455 -30.32 1.47 -9.52
CA PRO A 455 -30.17 1.58 -10.98
C PRO A 455 -28.93 2.35 -11.45
N SER A 456 -28.28 3.13 -10.58
CA SER A 456 -27.00 3.79 -10.88
C SER A 456 -25.79 2.87 -10.73
N GLU A 457 -25.92 1.69 -10.13
CA GLU A 457 -24.83 0.73 -9.89
C GLU A 457 -24.67 -0.31 -11.00
N TYR A 458 -25.60 -0.38 -11.94
CA TYR A 458 -25.55 -1.28 -13.09
C TYR A 458 -26.13 -0.62 -14.35
N ILE A 459 -25.86 -1.24 -15.50
CA ILE A 459 -26.33 -0.81 -16.82
C ILE A 459 -26.97 -1.98 -17.52
N ILE A 460 -28.06 -1.72 -18.22
CA ILE A 460 -28.79 -2.74 -18.95
C ILE A 460 -28.76 -2.40 -20.43
N ASN A 461 -28.35 -3.37 -21.25
CA ASN A 461 -28.53 -3.28 -22.68
C ASN A 461 -29.93 -3.78 -23.04
N SER A 462 -30.84 -2.84 -23.33
CA SER A 462 -32.24 -3.15 -23.60
C SER A 462 -32.49 -3.87 -24.93
N GLN A 463 -31.53 -3.83 -25.85
CA GLN A 463 -31.64 -4.43 -27.18
C GLN A 463 -31.06 -5.84 -27.24
N LEU A 464 -30.10 -6.17 -26.37
CA LEU A 464 -29.41 -7.47 -26.37
C LEU A 464 -29.68 -8.31 -25.11
N GLY A 465 -30.22 -7.71 -24.04
CA GLY A 465 -30.64 -8.44 -22.84
C GLY A 465 -29.47 -8.94 -21.98
N TYR A 466 -28.54 -8.06 -21.65
CA TYR A 466 -27.48 -8.31 -20.69
C TYR A 466 -27.32 -7.13 -19.72
N ILE A 467 -26.76 -7.42 -18.54
CA ILE A 467 -26.43 -6.47 -17.49
C ILE A 467 -24.92 -6.29 -17.39
N THR A 468 -24.48 -5.06 -17.15
CA THR A 468 -23.11 -4.69 -16.83
C THR A 468 -23.09 -4.05 -15.45
N LEU A 469 -22.37 -4.66 -14.51
CA LEU A 469 -22.18 -4.14 -13.16
C LEU A 469 -21.03 -3.12 -13.14
N LEU A 470 -21.22 -2.01 -12.42
CA LEU A 470 -20.16 -0.99 -12.27
C LEU A 470 -19.08 -1.41 -11.28
N ARG A 471 -19.37 -2.37 -10.39
CA ARG A 471 -18.38 -3.07 -9.57
C ARG A 471 -18.18 -4.51 -10.07
N LYS A 472 -16.96 -5.03 -9.99
CA LYS A 472 -16.69 -6.46 -10.18
C LYS A 472 -17.32 -7.20 -8.99
N LEU A 473 -18.02 -8.30 -9.25
CA LEU A 473 -18.50 -9.18 -8.18
C LEU A 473 -17.33 -9.95 -7.59
N GLN A 474 -17.34 -10.12 -6.27
CA GLN A 474 -16.39 -10.98 -5.57
C GLN A 474 -16.69 -12.46 -5.86
N ASN A 475 -15.72 -13.33 -5.62
CA ASN A 475 -15.83 -14.73 -6.04
C ASN A 475 -16.97 -15.47 -5.33
N ASP A 476 -17.30 -15.07 -4.10
CA ASP A 476 -18.36 -15.55 -3.21
C ASP A 476 -19.63 -14.71 -3.27
N GLU A 477 -19.83 -13.86 -4.29
CA GLU A 477 -21.08 -13.13 -4.47
C GLU A 477 -21.98 -13.80 -5.51
N MET A 478 -23.18 -14.18 -5.08
CA MET A 478 -24.26 -14.55 -5.99
C MET A 478 -24.82 -13.30 -6.70
N LEU A 479 -25.30 -13.49 -7.94
CA LEU A 479 -26.07 -12.50 -8.69
C LEU A 479 -27.45 -13.05 -9.04
N ALA A 480 -28.50 -12.38 -8.56
CA ALA A 480 -29.89 -12.70 -8.89
C ALA A 480 -30.63 -11.51 -9.50
N VAL A 481 -31.56 -11.80 -10.42
CA VAL A 481 -32.33 -10.79 -11.14
C VAL A 481 -33.81 -11.15 -11.26
N ALA A 482 -34.67 -10.13 -11.21
CA ALA A 482 -36.01 -10.17 -11.79
C ALA A 482 -36.12 -9.09 -12.85
N TYR A 483 -36.77 -9.42 -13.96
CA TYR A 483 -36.88 -8.48 -15.07
C TYR A 483 -38.14 -8.69 -15.90
N GLU A 484 -38.48 -7.63 -16.61
CA GLU A 484 -39.57 -7.60 -17.57
C GLU A 484 -39.10 -7.05 -18.91
N TYR A 485 -39.49 -7.71 -19.98
CA TYR A 485 -39.12 -7.29 -21.33
C TYR A 485 -40.27 -7.49 -22.32
N THR A 486 -40.14 -6.82 -23.45
CA THR A 486 -41.03 -6.99 -24.60
C THR A 486 -40.25 -7.60 -25.75
N TYR A 487 -40.81 -8.62 -26.39
CA TYR A 487 -40.22 -9.27 -27.55
C TYR A 487 -41.28 -9.46 -28.63
N ASN A 488 -41.03 -8.88 -29.81
CA ASN A 488 -41.98 -8.89 -30.94
C ASN A 488 -43.40 -8.37 -30.61
N GLY A 489 -43.52 -7.49 -29.62
CA GLY A 489 -44.78 -6.87 -29.19
C GLY A 489 -45.46 -7.53 -27.99
N ASP A 490 -45.03 -8.72 -27.57
CA ASP A 490 -45.54 -9.42 -26.40
C ASP A 490 -44.68 -9.14 -25.15
N ARG A 491 -45.31 -9.08 -23.98
CA ARG A 491 -44.67 -8.82 -22.68
C ARG A 491 -44.36 -10.13 -21.97
N TYR A 492 -43.13 -10.23 -21.47
CA TYR A 492 -42.61 -11.38 -20.74
C TYR A 492 -42.00 -10.91 -19.41
N GLN A 493 -42.13 -11.74 -18.37
CA GLN A 493 -41.61 -11.48 -17.04
C GLN A 493 -40.91 -12.73 -16.52
N VAL A 494 -39.77 -12.53 -15.85
CA VAL A 494 -38.98 -13.56 -15.18
C VAL A 494 -38.69 -13.10 -13.75
N GLY A 495 -38.96 -13.96 -12.76
CA GLY A 495 -38.88 -13.62 -11.35
C GLY A 495 -40.09 -12.84 -10.83
N GLU A 496 -40.03 -12.51 -9.54
CA GLU A 496 -41.00 -11.66 -8.86
C GLU A 496 -40.47 -10.22 -8.80
N LEU A 497 -41.26 -9.25 -9.29
CA LEU A 497 -40.94 -7.84 -9.19
C LEU A 497 -41.64 -7.22 -7.98
N GLN A 498 -41.19 -6.03 -7.55
CA GLN A 498 -41.81 -5.31 -6.43
C GLN A 498 -43.34 -5.17 -6.51
N SER A 499 -43.93 -5.12 -7.71
CA SER A 499 -45.39 -5.08 -7.87
C SER A 499 -46.10 -6.36 -7.41
N ASP A 500 -45.42 -7.51 -7.40
CA ASP A 500 -46.01 -8.83 -7.17
C ASP A 500 -45.99 -9.22 -5.69
N TYR A 501 -45.10 -8.63 -4.90
CA TYR A 501 -44.93 -8.93 -3.47
C TYR A 501 -45.25 -7.78 -2.52
N GLN A 502 -45.94 -6.73 -2.97
CA GLN A 502 -46.31 -5.58 -2.12
C GLN A 502 -47.14 -5.94 -0.88
N SER A 503 -47.87 -7.05 -0.93
CA SER A 503 -48.68 -7.55 0.18
C SER A 503 -47.92 -8.44 1.17
N ARG A 504 -46.63 -8.73 0.92
CA ARG A 504 -45.78 -9.56 1.78
C ARG A 504 -44.77 -8.70 2.56
N GLY A 505 -44.52 -9.06 3.82
CA GLY A 505 -43.53 -8.39 4.69
C GLY A 505 -42.10 -8.51 4.16
N ASN A 506 -41.16 -7.75 4.75
CA ASN A 506 -39.75 -7.81 4.38
C ASN A 506 -39.08 -9.15 4.75
N GLU A 507 -39.62 -9.83 5.76
CA GLU A 507 -39.17 -11.15 6.23
C GLU A 507 -39.50 -12.28 5.23
N SER A 508 -40.46 -12.08 4.33
CA SER A 508 -40.81 -13.09 3.33
C SER A 508 -39.78 -13.20 2.20
N VAL A 509 -39.59 -14.43 1.73
CA VAL A 509 -38.72 -14.75 0.60
C VAL A 509 -39.36 -14.31 -0.72
N ILE A 510 -38.53 -13.78 -1.62
CA ILE A 510 -38.87 -13.54 -3.03
C ILE A 510 -38.07 -14.46 -3.95
N TYR A 511 -38.69 -14.89 -5.06
CA TYR A 511 -38.08 -15.80 -6.02
C TYR A 511 -37.56 -15.07 -7.25
N LEU A 512 -36.26 -15.20 -7.51
CA LEU A 512 -35.55 -14.53 -8.58
C LEU A 512 -34.81 -15.53 -9.47
N LYS A 513 -34.37 -15.07 -10.65
CA LYS A 513 -33.51 -15.86 -11.52
C LYS A 513 -32.06 -15.69 -11.10
N MET A 514 -31.36 -16.80 -10.92
CA MET A 514 -29.92 -16.80 -10.68
C MET A 514 -29.15 -16.62 -11.98
N LEU A 515 -28.22 -15.66 -12.01
CA LEU A 515 -27.25 -15.49 -13.10
C LEU A 515 -25.88 -16.05 -12.74
N ARG A 516 -25.54 -16.05 -11.45
CA ARG A 516 -24.30 -16.58 -10.91
C ARG A 516 -24.53 -17.11 -9.48
N PRO A 517 -24.22 -18.37 -9.17
CA PRO A 517 -24.26 -18.91 -7.80
C PRO A 517 -23.14 -18.32 -6.93
N ARG A 518 -23.18 -18.58 -5.62
CA ARG A 518 -22.12 -18.14 -4.70
C ARG A 518 -20.82 -18.89 -4.98
N GLN A 519 -20.93 -20.18 -5.28
CA GLN A 519 -19.81 -21.04 -5.65
C GLN A 519 -19.46 -20.89 -7.15
N ILE A 520 -18.16 -20.90 -7.48
CA ILE A 520 -17.73 -20.90 -8.88
C ILE A 520 -17.86 -22.33 -9.45
N LEU A 521 -18.94 -22.57 -10.18
CA LEU A 521 -19.21 -23.84 -10.87
C LEU A 521 -19.07 -23.66 -12.38
N THR A 522 -17.92 -24.01 -12.94
CA THR A 522 -17.64 -23.85 -14.39
C THR A 522 -18.45 -24.79 -15.28
N GLN A 523 -18.91 -25.92 -14.72
CA GLN A 523 -19.79 -26.88 -15.39
C GLN A 523 -21.26 -26.44 -15.35
N ALA A 524 -21.63 -25.49 -14.48
CA ALA A 524 -23.00 -25.03 -14.36
C ALA A 524 -23.37 -24.12 -15.55
N PRO A 525 -24.58 -24.22 -16.11
CA PRO A 525 -25.02 -23.37 -17.22
C PRO A 525 -25.07 -21.87 -16.92
N THR A 526 -25.07 -21.47 -15.65
CA THR A 526 -24.93 -20.06 -15.23
C THR A 526 -23.55 -19.49 -15.60
N TRP A 527 -22.51 -20.34 -15.65
CA TRP A 527 -21.18 -19.95 -16.12
C TRP A 527 -21.18 -19.42 -17.56
N ASP A 528 -22.07 -19.96 -18.38
CA ASP A 528 -22.26 -19.57 -19.78
C ASP A 528 -23.03 -18.26 -19.94
N LEU A 529 -23.71 -17.78 -18.88
CA LEU A 529 -24.37 -16.47 -18.88
C LEU A 529 -23.37 -15.34 -18.63
N MET A 530 -22.23 -15.62 -18.00
CA MET A 530 -21.14 -14.64 -17.87
C MET A 530 -20.51 -14.37 -19.23
N MET A 531 -20.53 -13.11 -19.65
CA MET A 531 -19.99 -12.67 -20.93
C MET A 531 -18.46 -12.54 -20.86
N LYS A 532 -17.75 -13.32 -21.68
CA LYS A 532 -16.28 -13.37 -21.75
C LYS A 532 -15.73 -12.73 -23.03
N ASN A 533 -16.48 -11.78 -23.58
CA ASN A 533 -16.26 -11.14 -24.88
C ASN A 533 -16.19 -9.60 -24.79
N ILE A 534 -16.06 -9.07 -23.58
CA ILE A 534 -15.96 -7.63 -23.29
C ILE A 534 -14.61 -7.37 -22.62
N TYR A 535 -13.92 -6.33 -23.08
CA TYR A 535 -12.57 -5.98 -22.64
C TYR A 535 -12.49 -4.51 -22.25
N ASN A 536 -11.80 -4.22 -21.15
CA ASN A 536 -11.72 -2.88 -20.58
C ASN A 536 -10.40 -2.19 -20.96
N LEU A 537 -10.49 -1.00 -21.55
CA LEU A 537 -9.34 -0.17 -21.93
C LEU A 537 -8.77 0.65 -20.76
N ASN A 538 -9.43 0.62 -19.59
CA ASN A 538 -9.10 1.42 -18.41
C ASN A 538 -9.04 2.92 -18.74
N ALA A 539 -9.93 3.37 -19.63
CA ALA A 539 -9.99 4.76 -20.10
C ALA A 539 -11.44 5.17 -20.34
N ASN A 540 -11.75 6.45 -20.06
CA ASN A 540 -13.08 7.00 -20.23
C ASN A 540 -13.10 8.03 -21.35
N ARG A 541 -14.25 8.19 -22.02
CA ARG A 541 -14.48 9.17 -23.10
C ARG A 541 -13.48 9.00 -24.26
N ILE A 542 -13.52 7.83 -24.87
CA ILE A 542 -12.70 7.50 -26.02
C ILE A 542 -13.19 8.27 -27.24
N ASN A 543 -12.26 8.94 -27.93
CA ASN A 543 -12.57 9.58 -29.19
C ASN A 543 -12.58 8.55 -30.33
N PRO A 544 -13.57 8.60 -31.25
CA PRO A 544 -13.58 7.75 -32.44
C PRO A 544 -12.41 8.03 -33.40
N GLU A 545 -11.95 9.29 -33.43
CA GLU A 545 -10.84 9.71 -34.27
C GLU A 545 -9.54 9.00 -33.85
N ASP A 546 -8.85 8.44 -34.83
CA ASP A 546 -7.60 7.70 -34.66
C ASP A 546 -7.66 6.50 -33.70
N PHE A 547 -8.87 5.97 -33.42
CA PHE A 547 -9.02 4.69 -32.75
C PHE A 547 -8.56 3.57 -33.67
N GLN A 548 -7.63 2.75 -33.19
CA GLN A 548 -7.15 1.56 -33.89
C GLN A 548 -7.24 0.38 -32.95
N LEU A 549 -7.77 -0.73 -33.44
CA LEU A 549 -7.75 -2.02 -32.78
C LEU A 549 -7.38 -3.08 -33.81
N ARG A 550 -6.56 -4.03 -33.41
CA ARG A 550 -6.20 -5.22 -34.18
C ARG A 550 -6.21 -6.42 -33.26
N VAL A 551 -6.73 -7.53 -33.78
CA VAL A 551 -6.56 -8.85 -33.19
C VAL A 551 -5.42 -9.54 -33.94
N ILE A 552 -4.38 -9.92 -33.21
CA ILE A 552 -3.17 -10.56 -33.77
C ILE A 552 -2.86 -11.85 -33.01
N TYR A 553 -2.21 -12.80 -33.68
CA TYR A 553 -1.85 -14.11 -33.14
C TYR A 553 -0.35 -14.31 -33.11
N GLN A 554 0.18 -14.82 -32.00
CA GLN A 554 1.60 -15.13 -31.83
C GLN A 554 1.95 -16.49 -32.43
N ASP A 555 2.80 -16.52 -33.46
CA ASP A 555 3.28 -17.77 -34.07
C ASP A 555 4.45 -18.40 -33.30
N ASP A 556 4.35 -19.68 -32.95
CA ASP A 556 5.37 -20.42 -32.19
C ASP A 556 6.72 -20.54 -32.90
N ARG A 557 6.69 -20.64 -34.24
CA ARG A 557 7.92 -20.90 -35.01
C ARG A 557 8.77 -19.65 -35.17
N THR A 558 8.13 -18.50 -35.36
CA THR A 558 8.82 -17.22 -35.61
C THR A 558 8.86 -16.30 -34.40
N GLY A 559 7.99 -16.53 -33.41
CA GLY A 559 7.76 -15.62 -32.28
C GLY A 559 7.13 -14.28 -32.69
N GLN A 560 6.71 -14.14 -33.95
CA GLN A 560 6.14 -12.92 -34.50
C GLN A 560 4.62 -12.92 -34.40
N TYR A 561 4.04 -11.72 -34.37
CA TYR A 561 2.60 -11.52 -34.35
C TYR A 561 2.08 -11.30 -35.77
N TYR A 562 1.07 -12.09 -36.16
CA TYR A 562 0.40 -11.98 -37.45
C TYR A 562 -1.06 -11.59 -37.27
N PRO A 563 -1.62 -10.75 -38.16
CA PRO A 563 -3.04 -10.40 -38.13
C PRO A 563 -3.96 -11.50 -38.68
N ASN A 564 -3.42 -12.64 -39.10
CA ASN A 564 -4.10 -13.75 -39.77
C ASN A 564 -3.52 -15.09 -39.30
N LEU A 565 -4.23 -16.19 -39.55
CA LEU A 565 -3.77 -17.54 -39.21
C LEU A 565 -3.08 -18.19 -40.41
N SER A 566 -1.75 -18.02 -40.50
CA SER A 566 -0.93 -18.38 -41.66
C SER A 566 -1.05 -19.82 -42.18
N GLU A 567 -1.43 -20.79 -41.34
CA GLU A 567 -1.47 -22.21 -41.68
C GLU A 567 -2.89 -22.75 -41.92
N SER A 568 -3.94 -21.94 -41.70
CA SER A 568 -5.33 -22.38 -41.84
C SER A 568 -5.98 -21.89 -43.14
N GLN A 569 -7.26 -22.23 -43.34
CA GLN A 569 -8.04 -21.79 -44.51
C GLN A 569 -8.30 -20.28 -44.52
N ILE A 570 -8.15 -19.60 -43.38
CA ILE A 570 -8.34 -18.16 -43.22
C ILE A 570 -6.99 -17.38 -43.23
N LYS A 571 -5.95 -17.95 -43.85
CA LYS A 571 -4.63 -17.32 -43.95
C LYS A 571 -4.61 -15.94 -44.63
N ASP A 572 -5.58 -15.62 -45.47
CA ASP A 572 -5.64 -14.35 -46.21
C ASP A 572 -6.69 -13.38 -45.62
N ILE A 573 -7.32 -13.75 -44.50
CA ILE A 573 -8.38 -12.98 -43.84
C ILE A 573 -7.84 -12.43 -42.50
N PRO A 574 -7.94 -11.11 -42.26
CA PRO A 574 -7.61 -10.53 -40.96
C PRO A 574 -8.47 -11.10 -39.83
N LEU A 575 -7.87 -11.38 -38.67
CA LEU A 575 -8.56 -11.92 -37.49
C LEU A 575 -9.65 -10.98 -36.97
N ILE A 576 -9.48 -9.67 -37.15
CA ILE A 576 -10.51 -8.66 -36.79
C ILE A 576 -11.81 -8.87 -37.57
N GLU A 577 -11.72 -9.27 -38.84
CA GLU A 577 -12.87 -9.64 -39.67
C GLU A 577 -13.46 -10.99 -39.22
N VAL A 578 -12.60 -11.96 -38.88
CA VAL A 578 -13.03 -13.31 -38.43
C VAL A 578 -13.87 -13.24 -37.16
N VAL A 579 -13.48 -12.39 -36.20
CA VAL A 579 -14.20 -12.18 -34.93
C VAL A 579 -15.36 -11.17 -35.03
N LYS A 580 -15.74 -10.79 -36.27
CA LYS A 580 -16.82 -9.85 -36.58
C LYS A 580 -16.66 -8.43 -36.00
N LEU A 581 -15.43 -7.96 -35.77
CA LEU A 581 -15.14 -6.58 -35.36
C LEU A 581 -14.91 -5.63 -36.55
N ASP A 582 -14.80 -6.19 -37.76
CA ASP A 582 -14.67 -5.48 -39.04
C ASP A 582 -15.57 -6.18 -40.05
N GLN A 583 -16.72 -5.58 -40.34
CA GLN A 583 -17.71 -6.03 -41.32
C GLN A 583 -18.10 -4.89 -42.28
N LEU A 584 -17.75 -3.65 -41.93
CA LEU A 584 -18.19 -2.43 -42.61
C LEU A 584 -17.00 -1.62 -43.12
N GLY A 585 -17.24 -0.75 -44.08
CA GLY A 585 -16.29 0.25 -44.52
C GLY A 585 -16.39 1.55 -43.70
N PRO A 586 -15.62 2.59 -44.08
CA PRO A 586 -15.58 3.86 -43.33
C PRO A 586 -16.90 4.62 -43.24
N ALA A 587 -17.85 4.34 -44.13
CA ALA A 587 -19.20 4.91 -44.11
C ALA A 587 -20.22 4.02 -43.39
N ASN A 588 -19.77 3.00 -42.65
CA ASN A 588 -20.56 1.98 -41.98
C ASN A 588 -21.44 1.16 -42.93
N ASP A 589 -20.98 0.94 -44.17
CA ASP A 589 -21.61 0.12 -45.19
C ASP A 589 -20.71 -1.07 -45.60
N PRO A 590 -21.24 -2.27 -45.84
CA PRO A 590 -20.43 -3.39 -46.33
C PRO A 590 -19.80 -3.08 -47.70
N PRO A 591 -18.58 -3.56 -48.02
CA PRO A 591 -17.80 -4.60 -47.32
C PRO A 591 -16.77 -4.08 -46.29
N ALA A 592 -16.23 -5.00 -45.48
CA ALA A 592 -15.13 -4.80 -44.54
C ALA A 592 -13.89 -4.13 -45.17
N ASP A 593 -13.18 -3.30 -44.39
CA ASP A 593 -12.05 -2.49 -44.88
C ASP A 593 -10.70 -2.75 -44.17
N GLY A 594 -10.65 -3.70 -43.23
CA GLY A 594 -9.47 -4.05 -42.46
C GLY A 594 -9.30 -3.25 -41.16
N ASN A 595 -10.22 -2.35 -40.83
CA ASN A 595 -10.21 -1.53 -39.61
C ASN A 595 -11.38 -1.90 -38.68
N PHE A 596 -11.27 -1.49 -37.43
CA PHE A 596 -12.31 -1.72 -36.44
C PHE A 596 -13.58 -0.92 -36.73
N ASP A 597 -14.73 -1.58 -36.74
CA ASP A 597 -16.04 -0.94 -36.85
C ASP A 597 -16.37 -0.19 -35.55
N PHE A 598 -16.28 1.14 -35.55
CA PHE A 598 -16.55 1.96 -34.35
C PHE A 598 -18.04 2.28 -34.22
N ILE A 599 -18.79 1.41 -33.54
CA ILE A 599 -20.24 1.53 -33.36
C ILE A 599 -20.55 1.60 -31.85
N GLU A 600 -20.94 2.80 -31.40
CA GLU A 600 -21.29 3.06 -30.00
C GLU A 600 -22.41 2.13 -29.52
N GLY A 601 -22.21 1.52 -28.35
CA GLY A 601 -23.14 0.59 -27.73
C GLY A 601 -23.03 -0.86 -28.22
N ILE A 602 -22.53 -1.09 -29.45
CA ILE A 602 -22.43 -2.41 -30.07
C ILE A 602 -20.99 -2.96 -29.99
N THR A 603 -20.02 -2.29 -30.61
CA THR A 603 -18.62 -2.74 -30.63
C THR A 603 -17.75 -2.01 -29.60
N ILE A 604 -18.18 -0.83 -29.15
CA ILE A 604 -17.48 -0.06 -28.12
C ILE A 604 -18.46 0.73 -27.24
N ASP A 605 -18.12 0.91 -25.97
CA ASP A 605 -18.70 1.89 -25.05
C ASP A 605 -17.68 3.00 -24.83
N THR A 606 -17.89 4.17 -25.44
CA THR A 606 -16.90 5.26 -25.37
C THR A 606 -16.82 5.89 -23.99
N GLU A 607 -17.89 5.88 -23.21
CA GLU A 607 -17.93 6.50 -21.90
C GLU A 607 -17.02 5.77 -20.91
N ARG A 608 -17.03 4.43 -20.95
CA ARG A 608 -16.31 3.54 -20.02
C ARG A 608 -15.08 2.86 -20.62
N GLY A 609 -14.91 2.97 -21.94
CA GLY A 609 -13.82 2.34 -22.66
C GLY A 609 -13.92 0.82 -22.72
N LEU A 610 -15.12 0.28 -22.90
CA LEU A 610 -15.33 -1.16 -23.05
C LEU A 610 -15.39 -1.53 -24.53
N ILE A 611 -14.50 -2.42 -24.98
CA ILE A 611 -14.59 -3.07 -26.29
C ILE A 611 -15.51 -4.27 -26.16
N LYS A 612 -16.45 -4.42 -27.09
CA LYS A 612 -17.47 -5.48 -27.08
C LYS A 612 -17.40 -6.25 -28.40
N PHE A 613 -17.21 -7.55 -28.32
CA PHE A 613 -17.21 -8.39 -29.51
C PHE A 613 -18.66 -8.75 -29.88
N PRO A 614 -19.10 -8.60 -31.14
CA PRO A 614 -20.44 -8.97 -31.61
C PRO A 614 -20.75 -10.48 -31.60
N VAL A 615 -19.88 -11.29 -30.98
CA VAL A 615 -20.01 -12.73 -30.82
C VAL A 615 -19.67 -13.12 -29.37
N ILE A 616 -20.33 -14.13 -28.82
CA ILE A 616 -20.12 -14.58 -27.42
C ILE A 616 -18.75 -15.23 -27.23
N GLU A 617 -18.31 -16.03 -28.20
CA GLU A 617 -17.07 -16.80 -28.12
C GLU A 617 -16.15 -16.47 -29.31
N PRO A 618 -15.55 -15.27 -29.36
CA PRO A 618 -14.71 -14.85 -30.48
C PRO A 618 -13.50 -15.74 -30.75
N PHE A 619 -12.90 -16.33 -29.71
CA PHE A 619 -11.68 -17.15 -29.82
C PHE A 619 -11.94 -18.67 -29.71
N GLY A 620 -13.18 -19.07 -29.39
CA GLY A 620 -13.64 -20.45 -29.25
C GLY A 620 -14.43 -20.86 -30.49
N GLU A 621 -15.76 -20.98 -30.33
CA GLU A 621 -16.66 -21.46 -31.39
C GLU A 621 -16.55 -20.65 -32.70
N THR A 622 -16.35 -19.33 -32.64
CA THR A 622 -16.20 -18.49 -33.86
C THR A 622 -14.99 -18.89 -34.71
N ILE A 623 -13.85 -19.19 -34.09
CA ILE A 623 -12.66 -19.68 -34.80
C ILE A 623 -12.89 -21.10 -35.30
N LYS A 624 -13.52 -21.94 -34.46
CA LYS A 624 -13.82 -23.34 -34.75
C LYS A 624 -14.70 -23.53 -35.98
N GLU A 625 -15.69 -22.66 -36.20
CA GLU A 625 -16.52 -22.63 -37.41
C GLU A 625 -15.75 -22.27 -38.69
N ARG A 626 -14.62 -21.54 -38.54
CA ARG A 626 -13.81 -21.02 -39.66
C ARG A 626 -12.57 -21.85 -39.97
N VAL A 627 -12.20 -22.78 -39.12
CA VAL A 627 -11.04 -23.68 -39.29
C VAL A 627 -11.45 -25.15 -39.31
N THR A 628 -10.61 -26.01 -39.87
CA THR A 628 -10.85 -27.47 -39.91
C THR A 628 -10.35 -28.14 -38.63
N GLU A 629 -10.87 -29.34 -38.31
CA GLU A 629 -10.58 -30.08 -37.08
C GLU A 629 -9.07 -30.27 -36.79
N GLU A 630 -8.23 -30.41 -37.82
CA GLU A 630 -6.77 -30.50 -37.69
C GLU A 630 -6.15 -29.34 -36.90
N TRP A 631 -6.77 -28.16 -36.94
CA TRP A 631 -6.23 -26.94 -36.34
C TRP A 631 -6.86 -26.59 -34.97
N TYR A 632 -7.81 -27.39 -34.48
CA TYR A 632 -8.53 -27.10 -33.23
C TYR A 632 -7.59 -27.05 -32.03
N SER A 633 -6.62 -27.97 -31.94
CA SER A 633 -5.68 -28.00 -30.81
C SER A 633 -4.77 -26.77 -30.76
N LYS A 634 -4.54 -26.09 -31.89
CA LYS A 634 -3.60 -24.96 -32.02
C LYS A 634 -4.28 -23.59 -31.94
N TYR A 635 -5.42 -23.42 -32.61
CA TYR A 635 -6.08 -22.11 -32.75
C TYR A 635 -7.35 -21.95 -31.92
N VAL A 636 -8.06 -23.03 -31.59
CA VAL A 636 -9.36 -22.90 -30.90
C VAL A 636 -9.14 -22.82 -29.39
N PHE A 637 -9.50 -21.68 -28.79
CA PHE A 637 -9.29 -21.38 -27.37
C PHE A 637 -10.54 -21.63 -26.51
N ASP A 638 -11.13 -22.83 -26.61
CA ASP A 638 -12.35 -23.20 -25.86
C ASP A 638 -12.19 -23.11 -24.33
N SER A 639 -11.00 -23.43 -23.81
CA SER A 639 -10.73 -23.39 -22.36
C SER A 639 -10.88 -22.00 -21.75
N LEU A 640 -10.82 -20.93 -22.57
CA LEU A 640 -11.14 -19.58 -22.14
C LEU A 640 -12.60 -19.44 -21.67
N TYR A 641 -13.51 -20.21 -22.28
CA TYR A 641 -14.94 -20.11 -22.02
C TYR A 641 -15.44 -21.16 -21.03
N THR A 642 -14.77 -22.32 -20.97
CA THR A 642 -15.16 -23.44 -20.10
C THR A 642 -14.47 -23.44 -18.73
N ASN A 643 -13.33 -22.77 -18.57
CA ASN A 643 -12.59 -22.72 -17.30
C ASN A 643 -12.55 -21.29 -16.74
N THR A 644 -11.98 -21.12 -15.55
CA THR A 644 -11.74 -19.80 -14.95
C THR A 644 -10.71 -18.98 -15.75
N GLN A 645 -10.70 -17.66 -15.54
CA GLN A 645 -9.72 -16.79 -16.19
C GLN A 645 -8.28 -17.21 -15.87
N ALA A 646 -7.99 -17.53 -14.61
CA ALA A 646 -6.67 -17.95 -14.15
C ALA A 646 -6.20 -19.24 -14.84
N ASP A 647 -7.06 -20.25 -14.94
CA ASP A 647 -6.75 -21.50 -15.66
C ASP A 647 -6.50 -21.27 -17.14
N ALA A 648 -7.28 -20.38 -17.76
CA ALA A 648 -7.13 -20.04 -19.17
C ALA A 648 -5.79 -19.32 -19.43
N GLU A 649 -5.33 -18.47 -18.50
CA GLU A 649 -4.03 -17.82 -18.61
C GLU A 649 -2.86 -18.81 -18.59
N LEU A 650 -2.95 -19.85 -17.75
CA LEU A 650 -1.97 -20.92 -17.63
C LEU A 650 -1.89 -21.80 -18.89
N GLN A 651 -2.92 -21.81 -19.74
CA GLN A 651 -2.93 -22.48 -21.05
C GLN A 651 -2.10 -21.72 -22.11
N THR A 652 -0.79 -21.60 -21.86
CA THR A 652 0.18 -20.87 -22.71
C THR A 652 0.21 -21.33 -24.18
N VAL A 653 -0.19 -22.57 -24.46
CA VAL A 653 -0.28 -23.10 -25.84
C VAL A 653 -1.38 -22.41 -26.64
N LYS A 654 -2.48 -21.99 -26.00
CA LYS A 654 -3.64 -21.39 -26.66
C LYS A 654 -3.78 -19.89 -26.40
N ASN A 655 -3.26 -19.38 -25.28
CA ASN A 655 -3.30 -17.96 -24.90
C ASN A 655 -2.33 -17.08 -25.73
N LYS A 656 -2.51 -17.08 -27.05
CA LYS A 656 -1.63 -16.45 -28.05
C LYS A 656 -2.33 -15.35 -28.86
N TYR A 657 -3.64 -15.20 -28.69
CA TYR A 657 -4.41 -14.11 -29.23
C TYR A 657 -4.16 -12.84 -28.41
N LEU A 658 -3.86 -11.77 -29.12
CA LEU A 658 -3.50 -10.49 -28.56
C LEU A 658 -4.35 -9.41 -29.21
N ILE A 659 -5.01 -8.62 -28.38
CA ILE A 659 -5.82 -7.48 -28.79
C ILE A 659 -4.95 -6.25 -28.53
N SER A 660 -4.57 -5.56 -29.60
CA SER A 660 -3.62 -4.44 -29.54
C SER A 660 -4.12 -3.28 -30.37
N GLY A 661 -3.80 -2.07 -29.95
CA GLY A 661 -4.33 -0.90 -30.60
C GLY A 661 -3.88 0.40 -29.97
N SER A 662 -4.54 1.48 -30.35
CA SER A 662 -4.34 2.78 -29.78
C SER A 662 -5.62 3.62 -29.80
N PHE A 663 -5.79 4.47 -28.80
CA PHE A 663 -6.93 5.37 -28.71
C PHE A 663 -6.54 6.73 -28.14
N GLN A 664 -7.31 7.77 -28.42
CA GLN A 664 -7.15 9.09 -27.80
C GLN A 664 -8.21 9.34 -26.72
N SER A 665 -7.79 9.92 -25.60
CA SER A 665 -8.65 10.38 -24.50
C SER A 665 -8.17 11.77 -24.05
N GLY A 666 -8.96 12.82 -24.28
CA GLY A 666 -8.65 14.21 -23.89
C GLY A 666 -8.12 15.12 -25.02
N SER A 667 -7.70 16.35 -24.66
CA SER A 667 -7.27 17.42 -25.60
C SER A 667 -5.86 17.17 -26.18
N SER A 668 -5.72 17.34 -27.51
CA SER A 668 -4.52 16.99 -28.30
C SER A 668 -3.33 17.97 -28.24
N SER A 669 -3.51 19.18 -27.70
CA SER A 669 -2.49 20.24 -27.71
C SER A 669 -1.57 20.25 -26.47
N GLU A 670 -1.91 19.48 -25.44
CA GLU A 670 -1.17 19.43 -24.18
C GLU A 670 -0.57 18.05 -23.94
N ILE A 671 0.76 17.99 -23.88
CA ILE A 671 1.52 16.79 -23.62
C ILE A 671 1.93 16.78 -22.15
N ALA A 672 1.42 15.81 -21.39
CA ALA A 672 1.84 15.60 -20.01
C ALA A 672 3.20 14.89 -19.97
N LEU A 673 4.18 15.52 -19.31
CA LEU A 673 5.46 14.92 -18.95
C LEU A 673 5.25 14.00 -17.75
N ARG A 674 5.87 12.82 -17.78
CA ARG A 674 5.75 11.83 -16.71
C ARG A 674 6.74 12.16 -15.60
N GLY A 675 6.36 13.03 -14.67
CA GLY A 675 7.19 13.38 -13.52
C GLY A 675 6.68 14.60 -12.77
N TYR A 676 6.94 14.65 -11.47
CA TYR A 676 6.70 15.83 -10.65
C TYR A 676 7.97 16.70 -10.62
N ASN A 677 7.80 18.02 -10.58
CA ASN A 677 8.89 18.99 -10.47
C ASN A 677 9.97 18.82 -11.56
N ILE A 678 9.62 19.15 -12.80
CA ILE A 678 10.55 19.07 -13.93
C ILE A 678 11.59 20.17 -13.78
N ALA A 679 12.88 19.83 -13.92
CA ALA A 679 13.96 20.80 -13.81
C ALA A 679 13.79 21.89 -14.90
N GLU A 680 13.79 23.15 -14.50
CA GLU A 680 13.59 24.28 -15.40
C GLU A 680 14.68 24.32 -16.50
N GLY A 681 14.27 24.51 -17.76
CA GLY A 681 15.17 24.51 -18.91
C GLY A 681 15.71 23.13 -19.32
N SER A 682 15.27 22.04 -18.68
CA SER A 682 15.66 20.68 -19.08
C SER A 682 14.87 20.12 -20.27
N VAL A 683 13.72 20.73 -20.60
CA VAL A 683 12.80 20.23 -21.63
C VAL A 683 13.27 20.63 -23.02
N ILE A 684 13.68 19.65 -23.81
CA ILE A 684 14.12 19.80 -25.20
C ILE A 684 13.18 19.01 -26.09
N ILE A 685 12.59 19.69 -27.08
CA ILE A 685 11.64 19.08 -28.02
C ILE A 685 12.22 19.06 -29.42
N TYR A 686 12.18 17.91 -30.08
CA TYR A 686 12.53 17.74 -31.48
C TYR A 686 11.28 17.36 -32.29
N ALA A 687 11.08 17.99 -33.44
CA ALA A 687 10.06 17.61 -34.42
C ALA A 687 10.74 17.12 -35.71
N GLY A 688 10.65 15.82 -35.99
CA GLY A 688 11.31 15.19 -37.15
C GLY A 688 12.82 15.47 -37.19
N GLY A 689 13.47 15.49 -36.02
CA GLY A 689 14.90 15.79 -35.85
C GLY A 689 15.27 17.28 -35.81
N THR A 690 14.32 18.20 -35.97
CA THR A 690 14.57 19.65 -35.81
C THR A 690 14.21 20.10 -34.39
N PRO A 691 15.12 20.70 -33.61
CA PRO A 691 14.78 21.21 -32.28
C PRO A 691 13.80 22.40 -32.38
N LEU A 692 12.78 22.39 -31.53
CA LEU A 692 11.82 23.47 -31.38
C LEU A 692 12.33 24.50 -30.36
N LEU A 693 11.84 25.75 -30.46
CA LEU A 693 12.21 26.82 -29.54
C LEU A 693 11.13 27.04 -28.45
N GLU A 694 11.52 26.96 -27.19
CA GLU A 694 10.65 27.29 -26.06
C GLU A 694 10.22 28.78 -26.10
N GLY A 695 8.96 29.05 -25.80
CA GLY A 695 8.33 30.37 -25.87
C GLY A 695 7.82 30.79 -27.25
N VAL A 696 8.31 30.13 -28.32
CA VAL A 696 7.88 30.39 -29.71
C VAL A 696 7.09 29.20 -30.26
N ASP A 697 7.69 28.02 -30.27
CA ASP A 697 7.09 26.80 -30.82
C ASP A 697 6.34 25.97 -29.77
N TYR A 698 6.74 26.07 -28.50
CA TYR A 698 6.08 25.39 -27.38
C TYR A 698 6.23 26.18 -26.07
N ARG A 699 5.41 25.87 -25.06
CA ARG A 699 5.52 26.38 -23.69
C ARG A 699 5.54 25.21 -22.71
N VAL A 700 6.33 25.31 -21.65
CA VAL A 700 6.38 24.32 -20.58
C VAL A 700 5.83 24.92 -19.29
N ASN A 701 4.99 24.17 -18.59
CA ASN A 701 4.70 24.37 -17.19
C ASN A 701 5.48 23.33 -16.38
N TYR A 702 6.61 23.76 -15.82
CA TYR A 702 7.56 22.91 -15.08
C TYR A 702 6.99 22.36 -13.77
N GLN A 703 6.05 23.08 -13.14
CA GLN A 703 5.45 22.69 -11.85
C GLN A 703 4.53 21.47 -12.00
N ILE A 704 3.64 21.50 -13.00
CA ILE A 704 2.69 20.40 -13.27
C ILE A 704 3.20 19.43 -14.35
N GLY A 705 4.38 19.66 -14.90
CA GLY A 705 4.97 18.84 -15.95
C GLY A 705 4.12 18.80 -17.23
N ARG A 706 3.70 19.95 -17.78
CA ARG A 706 2.93 20.00 -19.04
C ARG A 706 3.63 20.80 -20.11
N VAL A 707 3.58 20.29 -21.34
CA VAL A 707 4.08 20.97 -22.54
C VAL A 707 2.90 21.29 -23.45
N THR A 708 2.75 22.55 -23.82
CA THR A 708 1.79 23.00 -24.83
C THR A 708 2.54 23.34 -26.10
N ILE A 709 2.24 22.66 -27.20
CA ILE A 709 2.81 23.00 -28.52
C ILE A 709 2.03 24.21 -29.07
N LEU A 710 2.72 25.32 -29.30
CA LEU A 710 2.15 26.57 -29.81
C LEU A 710 2.11 26.60 -31.34
N ASN A 711 3.04 25.91 -31.99
CA ASN A 711 3.15 25.87 -33.45
C ASN A 711 2.24 24.78 -34.04
N GLU A 712 1.03 25.18 -34.46
CA GLU A 712 0.05 24.28 -35.08
C GLU A 712 0.57 23.56 -36.33
N SER A 713 1.52 24.15 -37.05
CA SER A 713 2.10 23.52 -38.24
C SER A 713 2.95 22.29 -37.88
N VAL A 714 3.52 22.24 -36.67
CA VAL A 714 4.27 21.08 -36.19
C VAL A 714 3.31 19.94 -35.86
N LEU A 715 2.21 20.23 -35.17
CA LEU A 715 1.17 19.25 -34.84
C LEU A 715 0.54 18.64 -36.12
N ASN A 716 0.18 19.48 -37.09
CA ASN A 716 -0.45 19.06 -38.34
C ASN A 716 0.51 18.40 -39.35
N SER A 717 1.83 18.40 -39.08
CA SER A 717 2.82 17.88 -40.02
C SER A 717 3.00 16.36 -39.99
N GLY A 718 2.39 15.66 -39.02
CA GLY A 718 2.58 14.22 -38.82
C GLY A 718 4.03 13.82 -38.49
N LYS A 719 4.88 14.79 -38.13
CA LYS A 719 6.27 14.52 -37.72
C LYS A 719 6.29 13.89 -36.33
N GLN A 720 7.26 13.00 -36.11
CA GLN A 720 7.55 12.48 -34.77
C GLN A 720 8.04 13.63 -33.87
N ILE A 721 7.43 13.77 -32.70
CA ILE A 721 7.81 14.71 -31.66
C ILE A 721 8.52 13.94 -30.55
N GLN A 722 9.79 14.24 -30.30
CA GLN A 722 10.57 13.67 -29.21
C GLN A 722 10.80 14.73 -28.15
N ILE A 723 10.41 14.47 -26.91
CA ILE A 723 10.54 15.38 -25.78
C ILE A 723 11.46 14.73 -24.76
N THR A 724 12.62 15.32 -24.53
CA THR A 724 13.57 14.93 -23.48
C THR A 724 13.49 15.93 -22.33
N TYR A 725 13.45 15.45 -21.09
CA TYR A 725 13.38 16.29 -19.90
C TYR A 725 14.10 15.65 -18.72
N GLU A 726 14.44 16.44 -17.70
CA GLU A 726 15.02 15.97 -16.44
C GLU A 726 13.99 16.17 -15.32
N LYS A 727 13.70 15.12 -14.56
CA LYS A 727 12.80 15.16 -13.39
C LYS A 727 13.56 14.76 -12.13
N ASP A 728 13.06 15.19 -10.99
CA ASP A 728 13.60 14.72 -9.71
C ASP A 728 13.31 13.22 -9.53
N ASP A 729 14.30 12.46 -9.07
CA ASP A 729 14.14 11.03 -8.82
C ASP A 729 13.74 10.79 -7.37
N VAL A 730 12.46 10.51 -7.18
CA VAL A 730 11.79 10.49 -5.88
C VAL A 730 11.91 9.15 -5.16
N PHE A 731 12.15 8.06 -5.91
CA PHE A 731 11.99 6.69 -5.40
C PHE A 731 13.26 5.82 -5.46
N THR A 732 14.36 6.31 -6.05
CA THR A 732 15.60 5.52 -6.09
C THR A 732 16.57 5.89 -4.97
N PHE A 733 16.83 4.96 -4.06
CA PHE A 733 17.79 5.10 -2.95
C PHE A 733 19.27 4.95 -3.35
N ASN A 734 19.56 4.62 -4.60
CA ASN A 734 20.93 4.46 -5.07
C ASN A 734 21.55 5.83 -5.40
N SER A 735 22.53 6.27 -4.62
CA SER A 735 23.32 7.46 -4.96
C SER A 735 24.00 7.32 -6.33
N ARG A 736 23.74 8.31 -7.20
CA ARG A 736 24.30 8.42 -8.55
C ARG A 736 25.37 9.48 -8.54
N PHE A 737 26.57 9.16 -8.99
CA PHE A 737 27.65 10.13 -9.05
C PHE A 737 28.00 10.46 -10.49
N LEU A 738 28.35 11.72 -10.72
CA LEU A 738 28.79 12.27 -11.98
C LEU A 738 30.07 13.07 -11.76
N ALA A 739 31.15 12.63 -12.37
CA ALA A 739 32.40 13.38 -12.45
C ALA A 739 32.65 13.79 -13.90
N GLY A 740 33.06 15.02 -14.13
CA GLY A 740 33.19 15.52 -15.49
C GLY A 740 34.18 16.65 -15.63
N THR A 741 34.72 16.81 -16.83
CA THR A 741 35.48 17.99 -17.22
C THR A 741 35.13 18.43 -18.63
N ARG A 742 35.03 19.74 -18.84
CA ARG A 742 34.86 20.38 -20.12
C ARG A 742 36.00 21.37 -20.37
N LEU A 743 36.56 21.29 -21.56
CA LEU A 743 37.63 22.15 -22.06
C LEU A 743 37.07 22.98 -23.22
N ASP A 744 37.03 24.29 -23.08
CA ASP A 744 36.58 25.22 -24.12
C ASP A 744 37.74 26.12 -24.55
N TYR A 745 38.26 25.94 -25.76
CA TYR A 745 39.35 26.73 -26.31
C TYR A 745 38.84 27.73 -27.35
N ARG A 746 38.81 29.02 -26.97
CA ARG A 746 38.36 30.11 -27.84
C ARG A 746 39.49 30.61 -28.72
N ILE A 747 39.56 30.16 -29.96
CA ILE A 747 40.58 30.59 -30.93
C ILE A 747 40.36 32.07 -31.33
N SER A 748 39.10 32.46 -31.49
CA SER A 748 38.67 33.85 -31.73
C SER A 748 37.21 34.00 -31.29
N ASP A 749 36.66 35.21 -31.35
CA ASP A 749 35.24 35.45 -31.07
C ASP A 749 34.29 34.71 -32.03
N LYS A 750 34.84 34.16 -33.12
CA LYS A 750 34.11 33.44 -34.18
C LYS A 750 34.33 31.93 -34.17
N ILE A 751 35.37 31.41 -33.51
CA ILE A 751 35.76 30.00 -33.56
C ILE A 751 35.98 29.48 -32.13
N ASN A 752 35.21 28.47 -31.73
CA ASN A 752 35.36 27.74 -30.49
C ASN A 752 35.59 26.25 -30.75
N PHE A 753 36.46 25.63 -29.94
CA PHE A 753 36.67 24.18 -29.92
C PHE A 753 36.45 23.67 -28.49
N GLY A 754 35.53 22.72 -28.35
CA GLY A 754 35.14 22.10 -27.09
C GLY A 754 35.57 20.64 -27.00
N GLY A 755 35.89 20.19 -25.79
CA GLY A 755 36.06 18.78 -25.45
C GLY A 755 35.36 18.48 -24.13
N THR A 756 34.62 17.37 -24.07
CA THR A 756 33.87 16.95 -22.89
C THR A 756 34.25 15.55 -22.49
N PHE A 757 34.44 15.30 -21.19
CA PHE A 757 34.57 13.98 -20.59
C PHE A 757 33.65 13.89 -19.38
N LEU A 758 32.80 12.88 -19.31
CA LEU A 758 31.89 12.61 -18.19
C LEU A 758 32.00 11.14 -17.78
N HIS A 759 32.06 10.88 -16.48
CA HIS A 759 32.00 9.56 -15.89
C HIS A 759 30.84 9.51 -14.89
N HIS A 760 29.89 8.63 -15.14
CA HIS A 760 28.72 8.37 -14.31
C HIS A 760 28.84 6.99 -13.67
N TRP A 761 28.58 6.88 -12.37
CA TRP A 761 28.52 5.58 -11.70
C TRP A 761 27.48 5.61 -10.58
N GLN A 762 26.84 4.47 -10.37
CA GLN A 762 25.86 4.28 -9.29
C GLN A 762 26.47 3.41 -8.19
N ARG A 763 26.34 3.85 -6.94
CA ARG A 763 26.79 3.05 -5.79
C ARG A 763 25.86 1.85 -5.64
N ARG A 764 26.45 0.68 -5.36
CA ARG A 764 25.65 -0.47 -4.93
C ARG A 764 25.18 -0.24 -3.51
N GLY A 765 23.86 -0.29 -3.30
CA GLY A 765 23.26 -0.36 -1.97
C GLY A 765 23.52 -1.72 -1.31
N SER A 766 22.68 -2.08 -0.33
CA SER A 766 22.70 -3.40 0.32
C SER A 766 22.28 -4.55 -0.61
N ARG A 767 21.56 -4.25 -1.70
CA ARG A 767 21.12 -5.24 -2.68
C ARG A 767 22.24 -5.63 -3.65
N THR A 768 22.52 -6.93 -3.73
CA THR A 768 23.54 -7.52 -4.63
C THR A 768 22.92 -8.24 -5.83
N ARG A 769 21.68 -8.72 -5.71
CA ARG A 769 20.92 -9.36 -6.77
C ARG A 769 20.03 -8.32 -7.45
N TRP A 770 20.42 -7.91 -8.66
CA TRP A 770 19.68 -6.95 -9.48
C TRP A 770 18.96 -7.68 -10.60
N ARG A 771 17.67 -7.38 -10.78
CA ARG A 771 16.89 -7.85 -11.92
C ARG A 771 17.33 -7.12 -13.19
N ILE A 772 17.13 -7.74 -14.34
CA ILE A 772 17.42 -7.12 -15.63
C ILE A 772 16.59 -5.82 -15.81
N GLY A 773 17.26 -4.72 -16.15
CA GLY A 773 16.67 -3.39 -16.30
C GLY A 773 16.85 -2.47 -15.08
N ASP A 774 17.07 -3.05 -13.89
CA ASP A 774 17.27 -2.31 -12.64
C ASP A 774 18.75 -2.18 -12.24
N GLU A 775 19.67 -2.71 -13.05
CA GLU A 775 21.08 -2.77 -12.67
C GLU A 775 21.73 -1.38 -12.51
N PRO A 776 22.63 -1.24 -11.52
CA PRO A 776 23.32 0.02 -11.32
C PRO A 776 24.32 0.27 -12.46
N THR A 777 24.22 1.44 -13.10
CA THR A 777 25.00 1.75 -14.30
C THR A 777 26.37 2.37 -14.00
N ARG A 778 27.31 2.17 -14.92
CA ARG A 778 28.66 2.76 -14.93
C ARG A 778 29.04 3.17 -16.36
N ASN A 779 28.83 4.44 -16.69
CA ASN A 779 28.96 4.95 -18.05
C ASN A 779 30.07 6.00 -18.14
N THR A 780 30.90 5.92 -19.18
CA THR A 780 31.90 6.94 -19.51
C THR A 780 31.59 7.53 -20.87
N LYS A 781 31.40 8.85 -20.94
CA LYS A 781 31.14 9.60 -22.16
C LYS A 781 32.30 10.52 -22.45
N TYR A 782 32.73 10.62 -23.70
CA TYR A 782 33.68 11.64 -24.14
C TYR A 782 33.34 12.14 -25.53
N GLY A 783 33.68 13.39 -25.82
CA GLY A 783 33.31 14.02 -27.09
C GLY A 783 34.07 15.31 -27.39
N LEU A 784 33.97 15.73 -28.63
CA LEU A 784 34.57 16.95 -29.17
C LEU A 784 33.51 17.75 -29.91
N ASP A 785 33.56 19.07 -29.81
CA ASP A 785 32.68 19.97 -30.55
C ASP A 785 33.46 21.14 -31.16
N PHE A 786 32.97 21.61 -32.30
CA PHE A 786 33.51 22.72 -33.07
C PHE A 786 32.37 23.66 -33.41
N ASN A 787 32.56 24.96 -33.19
CA ASN A 787 31.58 25.98 -33.55
C ASN A 787 32.26 27.16 -34.25
N PHE A 788 31.74 27.53 -35.43
CA PHE A 788 32.12 28.70 -36.20
C PHE A 788 30.89 29.57 -36.49
N SER A 789 30.95 30.85 -36.16
CA SER A 789 29.88 31.82 -36.40
C SER A 789 30.44 33.13 -36.96
N ASP A 790 29.98 33.56 -38.13
CA ASP A 790 30.37 34.86 -38.72
C ASP A 790 29.25 35.52 -39.55
N ASP A 791 29.28 36.85 -39.64
CA ASP A 791 28.36 37.64 -40.46
C ASP A 791 28.77 37.54 -41.94
N SER A 792 27.93 36.95 -42.79
CA SER A 792 28.15 36.88 -44.24
C SER A 792 27.51 38.06 -44.97
N ARG A 793 28.31 39.10 -45.21
CA ARG A 793 27.92 40.24 -46.04
C ARG A 793 27.57 39.86 -47.49
N ILE A 794 28.11 38.75 -47.98
CA ILE A 794 27.85 38.25 -49.34
C ILE A 794 26.40 37.75 -49.42
N LEU A 795 25.96 36.97 -48.44
CA LEU A 795 24.59 36.48 -48.38
C LEU A 795 23.59 37.62 -48.18
N THR A 796 23.91 38.59 -47.32
CA THR A 796 23.03 39.75 -47.09
C THR A 796 22.83 40.54 -48.39
N ARG A 797 23.91 40.79 -49.13
CA ARG A 797 23.83 41.49 -50.42
C ARG A 797 23.12 40.67 -51.50
N LEU A 798 23.22 39.35 -51.46
CA LEU A 798 22.50 38.47 -52.40
C LEU A 798 20.99 38.55 -52.18
N VAL A 799 20.55 38.57 -50.91
CA VAL A 799 19.14 38.72 -50.55
C VAL A 799 18.63 40.12 -50.91
N ASP A 800 19.43 41.16 -50.64
CA ASP A 800 19.11 42.55 -51.00
C ASP A 800 19.08 42.79 -52.52
N ALA A 801 19.69 41.92 -53.32
CA ALA A 801 19.68 42.00 -54.78
C ALA A 801 18.40 41.41 -55.41
N ILE A 802 17.53 40.77 -54.62
CA ILE A 802 16.22 40.27 -55.09
C ILE A 802 15.28 41.47 -55.27
N PRO A 803 14.75 41.73 -56.48
CA PRO A 803 13.87 42.87 -56.71
C PRO A 803 12.64 42.82 -55.79
N LEU A 804 12.26 43.97 -55.22
CA LEU A 804 11.14 44.17 -54.26
C LEU A 804 11.42 43.77 -52.79
N ILE A 805 12.63 43.31 -52.44
CA ILE A 805 13.03 43.01 -51.06
C ILE A 805 14.22 43.89 -50.66
N SER A 806 14.18 44.54 -49.49
CA SER A 806 15.29 45.33 -48.94
C SER A 806 15.47 44.95 -47.47
N THR A 807 16.53 44.20 -47.14
CA THR A 807 16.77 43.72 -45.78
C THR A 807 17.85 44.58 -45.13
N LYS A 808 17.64 45.03 -43.88
CA LYS A 808 18.69 45.71 -43.08
C LYS A 808 19.40 44.75 -42.13
N GLU A 809 18.82 43.56 -41.95
CA GLU A 809 19.33 42.53 -41.06
C GLU A 809 20.48 41.79 -41.72
N LYS A 810 21.56 41.60 -40.97
CA LYS A 810 22.74 40.89 -41.46
C LYS A 810 22.47 39.40 -41.53
N SER A 811 23.02 38.74 -42.54
CA SER A 811 23.00 37.28 -42.65
C SER A 811 24.15 36.69 -41.84
N THR A 812 23.86 35.72 -40.98
CA THR A 812 24.85 34.99 -40.19
C THR A 812 25.04 33.58 -40.77
N VAL A 813 26.27 33.06 -40.71
CA VAL A 813 26.60 31.68 -41.09
C VAL A 813 27.16 30.99 -39.86
N ASN A 814 26.45 29.95 -39.41
CA ASN A 814 26.84 29.13 -38.27
C ASN A 814 27.17 27.72 -38.79
N ILE A 815 28.37 27.22 -38.45
CA ILE A 815 28.83 25.87 -38.74
C ILE A 815 29.19 25.23 -37.40
N SER A 816 28.44 24.21 -37.00
CA SER A 816 28.74 23.38 -35.84
C SER A 816 29.06 21.95 -36.26
N GLY A 817 29.90 21.27 -35.50
CA GLY A 817 30.20 19.85 -35.64
C GLY A 817 30.46 19.23 -34.29
N GLU A 818 29.93 18.03 -34.05
CA GLU A 818 29.98 17.35 -32.76
C GLU A 818 30.32 15.86 -32.96
N TYR A 819 31.10 15.30 -32.04
CA TYR A 819 31.42 13.89 -31.94
C TYR A 819 31.30 13.45 -30.49
N ALA A 820 30.70 12.29 -30.22
CA ALA A 820 30.58 11.73 -28.90
C ALA A 820 30.62 10.20 -28.93
N GLU A 821 31.21 9.60 -27.90
CA GLU A 821 31.27 8.16 -27.71
C GLU A 821 30.88 7.80 -26.28
N LEU A 822 30.17 6.67 -26.13
CA LEU A 822 29.70 6.13 -24.86
C LEU A 822 30.31 4.74 -24.64
N ILE A 823 31.05 4.59 -23.55
CA ILE A 823 31.48 3.30 -23.01
C ILE A 823 30.52 2.95 -21.88
N SER A 824 29.69 1.94 -22.08
CA SER A 824 28.75 1.47 -21.08
C SER A 824 29.33 0.35 -20.22
N GLY A 825 28.79 0.20 -19.02
CA GLY A 825 29.14 -0.85 -18.06
C GLY A 825 28.18 -0.84 -16.87
N THR A 826 28.31 -1.82 -15.99
CA THR A 826 27.58 -1.89 -14.73
C THR A 826 28.54 -1.77 -13.56
N THR A 827 28.08 -1.20 -12.44
CA THR A 827 28.84 -1.34 -11.21
C THR A 827 28.60 -2.70 -10.57
N ASN A 828 27.57 -3.48 -10.94
CA ASN A 828 27.25 -4.79 -10.35
C ASN A 828 28.21 -5.90 -10.81
N VAL A 829 28.77 -6.63 -9.86
CA VAL A 829 29.78 -7.67 -10.05
C VAL A 829 29.59 -8.69 -8.93
N VAL A 830 29.22 -9.91 -9.28
CA VAL A 830 29.07 -11.04 -8.37
C VAL A 830 30.18 -12.02 -8.76
N ASP A 831 30.99 -12.45 -7.78
CA ASP A 831 32.13 -13.37 -8.00
C ASP A 831 33.14 -12.94 -9.07
N GLY A 832 33.25 -11.65 -9.35
CA GLY A 832 34.17 -11.08 -10.34
C GLY A 832 33.55 -10.81 -11.71
N ASP A 833 32.34 -11.31 -11.97
CA ASP A 833 31.63 -11.15 -13.24
C ASP A 833 30.43 -10.21 -13.15
N GLN A 834 30.20 -9.45 -14.22
CA GLN A 834 29.02 -8.59 -14.36
C GLN A 834 27.78 -9.47 -14.49
N THR A 835 26.96 -9.52 -13.43
CA THR A 835 25.83 -10.46 -13.31
C THR A 835 24.51 -9.70 -13.14
N PHE A 836 23.47 -10.18 -13.81
CA PHE A 836 22.08 -9.75 -13.65
C PHE A 836 21.21 -10.99 -13.54
N TYR A 837 20.12 -10.89 -12.78
CA TYR A 837 19.20 -11.98 -12.54
C TYR A 837 17.98 -11.78 -13.42
N ILE A 838 17.60 -12.81 -14.17
CA ILE A 838 16.30 -12.84 -14.87
C ILE A 838 15.20 -13.05 -13.81
N ASP A 839 15.46 -13.95 -12.87
CA ASP A 839 14.67 -14.18 -11.67
C ASP A 839 15.63 -14.58 -10.52
N ASP A 840 15.32 -14.14 -9.31
CA ASP A 840 16.02 -14.50 -8.08
C ASP A 840 15.20 -15.41 -7.16
N PHE A 841 13.94 -15.72 -7.53
CA PHE A 841 12.98 -16.53 -6.79
C PHE A 841 12.66 -16.02 -5.36
N GLU A 842 13.15 -14.84 -4.96
CA GLU A 842 12.91 -14.27 -3.63
C GLU A 842 11.44 -13.88 -3.43
N SER A 843 10.71 -13.56 -4.50
CA SER A 843 9.28 -13.25 -4.48
C SER A 843 8.40 -14.39 -5.00
N ALA A 844 8.97 -15.60 -5.18
CA ALA A 844 8.22 -16.74 -5.70
C ALA A 844 7.22 -17.31 -4.67
N VAL A 845 7.43 -17.04 -3.38
CA VAL A 845 6.55 -17.46 -2.29
C VAL A 845 6.10 -16.22 -1.53
N THR A 846 4.78 -15.98 -1.50
CA THR A 846 4.16 -14.95 -0.67
C THR A 846 3.27 -15.65 0.36
N PRO A 847 3.67 -15.72 1.64
CA PRO A 847 2.90 -16.45 2.64
C PRO A 847 1.64 -15.69 3.06
N PHE A 848 0.51 -16.40 3.11
CA PHE A 848 -0.71 -15.93 3.77
C PHE A 848 -0.71 -16.45 5.21
N ASN A 849 -0.62 -15.55 6.19
CA ASN A 849 -0.52 -15.96 7.60
C ASN A 849 -1.92 -16.21 8.19
N LEU A 850 -2.20 -17.48 8.53
CA LEU A 850 -3.44 -17.91 9.21
C LEU A 850 -3.31 -17.99 10.75
N GLY A 851 -2.07 -18.09 11.26
CA GLY A 851 -1.77 -18.33 12.68
C GLY A 851 -1.44 -17.09 13.51
N GLY A 852 -1.46 -15.89 12.92
CA GLY A 852 -1.00 -14.64 13.55
C GLY A 852 -1.82 -14.15 14.76
N GLY A 853 -2.92 -14.81 15.12
CA GLY A 853 -3.68 -14.54 16.33
C GLY A 853 -4.84 -15.52 16.54
N ALA A 854 -4.93 -16.08 17.75
CA ALA A 854 -6.00 -17.01 18.14
C ALA A 854 -7.41 -16.40 18.08
N GLN A 855 -7.49 -15.08 18.27
CA GLN A 855 -8.73 -14.30 18.27
C GLN A 855 -9.49 -14.27 16.94
N GLY A 856 -8.89 -14.69 15.83
CA GLY A 856 -9.61 -14.81 14.55
C GLY A 856 -10.09 -16.22 14.22
N TRP A 857 -9.90 -17.17 15.15
CA TRP A 857 -10.47 -18.51 15.06
C TRP A 857 -11.73 -18.58 15.92
N ARG A 858 -12.70 -19.35 15.47
CA ARG A 858 -13.98 -19.61 16.15
C ARG A 858 -14.22 -21.11 16.25
N LEU A 859 -15.19 -21.50 17.08
CA LEU A 859 -15.67 -22.88 17.14
C LEU A 859 -16.15 -23.31 15.74
N SER A 860 -15.87 -24.55 15.33
CA SER A 860 -16.32 -25.06 14.03
C SER A 860 -17.67 -25.76 14.13
N SER A 861 -18.38 -25.81 13.01
CA SER A 861 -19.41 -26.82 12.75
C SER A 861 -18.84 -28.24 12.93
N THR A 862 -19.73 -29.23 13.09
CA THR A 862 -19.31 -30.63 13.11
C THR A 862 -18.94 -31.06 11.69
N PRO A 863 -17.70 -31.52 11.41
CA PRO A 863 -17.27 -31.80 10.04
C PRO A 863 -18.10 -32.90 9.37
N ALA A 864 -18.72 -32.59 8.23
CA ALA A 864 -19.40 -33.58 7.40
C ALA A 864 -18.37 -34.49 6.72
N THR A 865 -18.47 -35.81 6.88
CA THR A 865 -17.49 -36.77 6.35
C THR A 865 -18.18 -37.83 5.51
N ASP A 866 -17.53 -38.31 4.45
CA ASP A 866 -18.11 -39.34 3.56
C ASP A 866 -18.51 -40.64 4.28
N ASP A 867 -17.89 -40.93 5.44
CA ASP A 867 -18.16 -42.11 6.26
C ASP A 867 -19.13 -41.84 7.43
N ASN A 868 -19.68 -40.64 7.54
CA ASN A 868 -20.60 -40.21 8.61
C ASN A 868 -20.05 -40.54 10.01
N ARG A 869 -18.75 -40.28 10.25
CA ARG A 869 -18.08 -40.71 11.49
C ARG A 869 -18.51 -39.95 12.74
N TYR A 870 -18.92 -38.68 12.58
CA TYR A 870 -19.24 -37.80 13.71
C TYR A 870 -20.74 -37.70 13.95
N PHE A 871 -21.52 -37.71 12.88
CA PHE A 871 -22.99 -37.69 12.90
C PHE A 871 -23.52 -38.43 11.67
N GLY A 872 -24.74 -38.99 11.79
CA GLY A 872 -25.45 -39.64 10.69
C GLY A 872 -26.28 -38.66 9.87
N ASP A 873 -27.33 -39.16 9.22
CA ASP A 873 -28.37 -38.32 8.62
C ASP A 873 -29.24 -37.73 9.74
N VAL A 874 -28.83 -36.57 10.27
CA VAL A 874 -29.52 -35.85 11.35
C VAL A 874 -30.33 -34.70 10.75
N GLY A 875 -31.60 -34.59 11.16
CA GLY A 875 -32.45 -33.47 10.77
C GLY A 875 -32.05 -32.16 11.47
N ILE A 876 -32.67 -31.06 11.02
CA ILE A 876 -32.56 -29.74 11.67
C ILE A 876 -33.06 -29.83 13.12
N ASN A 877 -32.38 -29.15 14.04
CA ASN A 877 -32.63 -29.14 15.49
C ASN A 877 -32.32 -30.47 16.21
N ASN A 878 -31.46 -31.35 15.69
CA ASN A 878 -31.08 -32.58 16.40
C ASN A 878 -29.75 -32.42 17.17
N LEU A 879 -29.81 -32.55 18.51
CA LEU A 879 -28.65 -32.46 19.41
C LEU A 879 -27.56 -33.50 19.14
N GLU A 880 -27.87 -34.61 18.47
CA GLU A 880 -26.90 -35.67 18.09
C GLU A 880 -25.72 -35.12 17.28
N TYR A 881 -25.93 -34.02 16.54
CA TYR A 881 -24.88 -33.34 15.76
C TYR A 881 -23.66 -32.92 16.60
N GLY A 882 -23.85 -32.62 17.90
CA GLY A 882 -22.81 -32.17 18.82
C GLY A 882 -22.19 -33.27 19.69
N PHE A 883 -22.73 -34.50 19.71
CA PHE A 883 -22.40 -35.50 20.74
C PHE A 883 -20.93 -35.93 20.80
N LYS A 884 -20.23 -35.84 19.66
CA LYS A 884 -18.81 -36.22 19.51
C LYS A 884 -17.83 -35.05 19.68
N ARG A 885 -18.32 -33.85 20.02
CA ARG A 885 -17.47 -32.66 20.21
C ARG A 885 -16.80 -32.68 21.58
N ALA A 886 -15.48 -32.82 21.59
CA ALA A 886 -14.65 -32.77 22.78
C ALA A 886 -14.02 -31.38 22.97
N LYS A 887 -13.48 -31.12 24.17
CA LYS A 887 -12.93 -29.81 24.53
C LYS A 887 -11.64 -29.53 23.75
N LEU A 888 -11.61 -28.36 23.10
CA LEU A 888 -10.44 -27.83 22.39
C LEU A 888 -10.25 -26.37 22.83
N ALA A 889 -9.03 -26.02 23.23
CA ALA A 889 -8.63 -24.66 23.54
C ALA A 889 -7.58 -24.17 22.53
N TRP A 890 -7.77 -22.96 22.00
CA TRP A 890 -6.88 -22.32 21.03
C TRP A 890 -6.49 -20.93 21.50
N TYR A 891 -5.20 -20.69 21.70
CA TYR A 891 -4.75 -19.45 22.32
C TYR A 891 -3.31 -19.11 21.94
N THR A 892 -2.86 -17.95 22.42
CA THR A 892 -1.44 -17.60 22.44
C THR A 892 -1.13 -17.19 23.86
N ILE A 893 -0.14 -17.86 24.48
CA ILE A 893 0.23 -17.57 25.87
C ILE A 893 0.75 -16.12 25.98
N ASP A 894 0.14 -15.33 26.87
CA ASP A 894 0.51 -13.93 27.08
C ASP A 894 1.91 -13.83 27.72
N ASN A 895 2.70 -12.86 27.24
CA ASN A 895 4.02 -12.50 27.76
C ASN A 895 4.04 -12.11 29.24
N VAL A 896 2.89 -11.90 29.86
CA VAL A 896 2.75 -11.72 31.31
C VAL A 896 3.37 -12.88 32.11
N PHE A 897 3.28 -14.12 31.61
CA PHE A 897 3.81 -15.30 32.31
C PHE A 897 5.34 -15.41 32.24
N TYR A 898 5.96 -14.95 31.16
CA TYR A 898 7.39 -15.16 30.87
C TYR A 898 8.35 -14.17 31.50
N ARG A 899 7.87 -13.14 32.21
CA ARG A 899 8.71 -12.06 32.72
C ARG A 899 8.90 -12.16 34.23
N ASP A 900 10.16 -12.15 34.64
CA ASP A 900 10.53 -12.07 36.05
C ASP A 900 10.15 -10.71 36.66
N GLY A 901 9.40 -10.73 37.76
CA GLY A 901 9.05 -9.54 38.54
C GLY A 901 7.92 -8.66 37.97
N GLY A 902 7.12 -9.17 37.04
CA GLY A 902 5.88 -8.49 36.60
C GLY A 902 4.82 -8.49 37.71
N THR A 903 4.13 -7.38 37.95
CA THR A 903 3.05 -7.27 38.95
C THR A 903 1.83 -8.14 38.64
N GLU A 904 1.66 -8.57 37.39
CA GLU A 904 0.49 -9.31 36.92
C GLU A 904 0.75 -10.83 36.75
N LYS A 905 1.97 -11.33 37.03
CA LYS A 905 2.26 -12.78 37.00
C LYS A 905 1.64 -13.42 38.25
N PRO A 906 0.74 -14.42 38.12
CA PRO A 906 0.18 -15.13 39.27
C PRO A 906 1.27 -15.78 40.13
N SER A 907 1.14 -15.66 41.46
CA SER A 907 2.16 -16.15 42.40
C SER A 907 2.31 -17.68 42.45
N ASN A 908 1.34 -18.41 41.92
CA ASN A 908 1.30 -19.88 41.90
C ASN A 908 2.05 -20.49 40.69
N ILE A 909 2.51 -19.66 39.75
CA ILE A 909 3.30 -20.08 38.58
C ILE A 909 4.78 -19.80 38.84
N THR A 910 5.57 -20.87 38.97
CA THR A 910 7.01 -20.77 39.24
C THR A 910 7.83 -20.77 37.94
N ASP A 911 9.13 -20.50 38.06
CA ASP A 911 10.03 -20.51 36.90
C ASP A 911 10.30 -21.94 36.41
N GLU A 912 10.07 -22.96 37.23
CA GLU A 912 10.05 -24.36 36.80
C GLU A 912 8.86 -24.68 35.91
N ASP A 913 7.67 -24.12 36.19
CA ASP A 913 6.46 -24.35 35.39
C ASP A 913 6.64 -23.82 33.94
N ILE A 914 7.36 -22.71 33.77
CA ILE A 914 7.62 -22.06 32.48
C ILE A 914 8.70 -22.79 31.65
N GLN A 915 9.46 -23.69 32.26
CA GLN A 915 10.45 -24.51 31.53
C GLN A 915 9.83 -25.69 30.78
N ASN A 916 8.55 -25.98 31.02
CA ASN A 916 7.83 -27.01 30.31
C ASN A 916 7.64 -26.60 28.83
N HIS A 917 8.04 -27.48 27.91
CA HIS A 917 8.08 -27.21 26.48
C HIS A 917 6.71 -26.84 25.88
N TYR A 918 5.60 -27.32 26.46
CA TYR A 918 4.26 -26.99 25.99
C TYR A 918 3.80 -25.56 26.35
N VAL A 919 4.51 -24.88 27.25
CA VAL A 919 4.16 -23.53 27.72
C VAL A 919 5.37 -22.59 27.75
N ALA A 920 6.50 -22.99 27.17
CA ALA A 920 7.74 -22.20 27.21
C ALA A 920 7.75 -21.12 26.12
N PRO A 921 8.41 -19.97 26.36
CA PRO A 921 8.55 -18.94 25.34
C PRO A 921 9.45 -19.43 24.20
N VAL A 922 8.95 -19.34 22.97
CA VAL A 922 9.71 -19.67 21.75
C VAL A 922 10.39 -18.42 21.19
N TYR A 923 11.68 -18.50 20.88
CA TYR A 923 12.45 -17.39 20.30
C TYR A 923 12.71 -17.61 18.81
N PRO A 924 12.78 -16.53 17.99
CA PRO A 924 12.99 -16.64 16.55
C PRO A 924 14.19 -17.51 16.16
N GLN A 925 15.30 -17.43 16.91
CA GLN A 925 16.52 -18.17 16.59
C GLN A 925 16.47 -19.66 16.92
N GLN A 926 15.43 -20.13 17.64
CA GLN A 926 15.22 -21.57 17.85
C GLN A 926 14.64 -22.24 16.60
N ILE A 927 13.87 -21.50 15.79
CA ILE A 927 13.30 -21.99 14.53
C ILE A 927 14.18 -21.56 13.35
N PHE A 928 14.58 -20.28 13.31
CA PHE A 928 15.31 -19.66 12.21
C PHE A 928 16.76 -19.34 12.61
N GLU A 929 17.60 -20.37 12.73
CA GLU A 929 19.00 -20.22 13.21
C GLU A 929 19.86 -19.24 12.39
N ARG A 930 19.59 -19.13 11.09
CA ARG A 930 20.36 -18.30 10.14
C ARG A 930 19.78 -16.92 9.92
N GLN A 931 18.65 -16.59 10.56
CA GLN A 931 18.06 -15.26 10.48
C GLN A 931 18.86 -14.28 11.33
N ASP A 932 19.13 -13.09 10.78
CA ASP A 932 19.84 -12.03 11.50
C ASP A 932 19.06 -11.62 12.76
N ARG A 933 19.77 -11.51 13.88
CA ARG A 933 19.16 -11.12 15.15
C ARG A 933 18.80 -9.65 15.12
N GLN A 934 17.55 -9.34 15.44
CA GLN A 934 17.14 -7.96 15.70
C GLN A 934 17.78 -7.43 16.98
N GLN A 935 17.95 -6.11 17.07
CA GLN A 935 18.52 -5.44 18.25
C GLN A 935 17.72 -5.73 19.53
N ILE A 936 16.41 -6.00 19.38
CA ILE A 936 15.51 -6.45 20.45
C ILE A 936 14.99 -7.82 20.05
N ASN A 937 15.30 -8.84 20.84
CA ASN A 937 14.82 -10.20 20.61
C ASN A 937 13.57 -10.45 21.46
N VAL A 938 12.40 -10.37 20.83
CA VAL A 938 11.12 -10.74 21.44
C VAL A 938 10.82 -12.22 21.18
N ASN A 939 10.02 -12.85 22.03
CA ASN A 939 9.51 -14.19 21.75
C ASN A 939 8.54 -14.15 20.55
N LEU A 940 8.48 -15.25 19.81
CA LEU A 940 7.51 -15.46 18.76
C LEU A 940 6.14 -15.75 19.40
N PRO A 941 5.05 -15.09 18.93
CA PRO A 941 3.71 -15.56 19.24
C PRO A 941 3.51 -16.92 18.58
N VAL A 942 3.13 -17.93 19.37
CA VAL A 942 2.81 -19.27 18.91
C VAL A 942 1.29 -19.44 18.96
N PHE A 943 0.76 -20.20 18.00
CA PHE A 943 -0.64 -20.62 18.02
C PHE A 943 -0.73 -21.96 18.74
N ASP A 944 -1.13 -21.93 20.00
CA ASP A 944 -1.21 -23.08 20.88
C ASP A 944 -2.58 -23.75 20.73
N LEU A 945 -2.58 -25.07 20.53
CA LEU A 945 -3.78 -25.90 20.44
C LEU A 945 -3.71 -27.01 21.49
N ALA A 946 -4.65 -26.99 22.44
CA ALA A 946 -4.76 -27.99 23.49
C ALA A 946 -6.08 -28.76 23.32
N TYR A 947 -5.98 -30.04 22.98
CA TYR A 947 -7.12 -30.93 22.72
C TYR A 947 -7.30 -31.95 23.84
N TYR A 948 -8.49 -31.99 24.43
CA TYR A 948 -8.85 -32.84 25.56
C TYR A 948 -9.98 -33.81 25.14
N PRO A 949 -9.65 -34.98 24.55
CA PRO A 949 -10.62 -35.86 23.88
C PRO A 949 -11.62 -36.56 24.81
N GLU A 950 -11.33 -36.62 26.11
CA GLU A 950 -12.20 -37.20 27.15
C GLU A 950 -13.13 -36.15 27.78
N GLU A 951 -12.82 -34.87 27.64
CA GLU A 951 -13.60 -33.77 28.20
C GLU A 951 -14.65 -33.27 27.20
N ARG A 952 -15.82 -32.92 27.71
CA ARG A 952 -16.94 -32.41 26.92
C ARG A 952 -16.63 -30.99 26.40
N GLY A 953 -16.80 -30.76 25.10
CA GLY A 953 -16.69 -29.44 24.48
C GLY A 953 -18.00 -28.62 24.56
N PRO A 954 -17.98 -27.36 24.13
CA PRO A 954 -19.17 -26.49 24.09
C PRO A 954 -20.31 -27.06 23.23
N TYR A 955 -21.55 -26.84 23.66
CA TYR A 955 -22.80 -27.29 23.02
C TYR A 955 -22.82 -28.80 22.74
N ASN A 956 -22.36 -29.60 23.70
CA ASN A 956 -22.41 -31.06 23.62
C ASN A 956 -23.39 -31.62 24.67
N TYR A 957 -24.59 -31.98 24.21
CA TYR A 957 -25.66 -32.54 25.03
C TYR A 957 -25.71 -34.08 24.97
N ASN A 958 -24.56 -34.75 24.86
CA ASN A 958 -24.50 -36.21 24.82
C ASN A 958 -24.98 -36.83 26.15
N PRO A 959 -26.05 -37.65 26.15
CA PRO A 959 -26.58 -38.27 27.37
C PRO A 959 -25.68 -39.39 27.94
N ASP A 960 -24.73 -39.89 27.15
CA ASP A 960 -23.81 -40.96 27.55
C ASP A 960 -22.51 -40.39 28.17
N LEU A 961 -22.58 -40.04 29.46
CA LEU A 961 -21.45 -39.53 30.25
C LEU A 961 -21.05 -40.48 31.39
N GLU A 962 -19.75 -40.49 31.72
CA GLU A 962 -19.23 -41.14 32.92
C GLU A 962 -19.61 -40.35 34.19
N ASN A 963 -19.47 -40.96 35.37
CA ASN A 963 -19.90 -40.35 36.64
C ASN A 963 -19.20 -39.03 37.01
N ASP A 964 -18.07 -38.71 36.37
CA ASP A 964 -17.30 -37.48 36.56
C ASP A 964 -17.57 -36.42 35.47
N GLY A 965 -18.56 -36.66 34.59
CA GLY A 965 -18.94 -35.76 33.51
C GLY A 965 -18.07 -35.88 32.25
N THR A 966 -17.18 -36.88 32.15
CA THR A 966 -16.41 -37.15 30.93
C THR A 966 -17.21 -37.90 29.87
N LEU A 967 -16.80 -37.77 28.61
CA LEU A 967 -17.41 -38.46 27.48
C LEU A 967 -17.18 -39.97 27.58
N ALA A 968 -18.26 -40.77 27.56
CA ALA A 968 -18.14 -42.22 27.57
C ALA A 968 -17.74 -42.78 26.19
N GLY A 969 -16.92 -43.84 26.15
CA GLY A 969 -16.53 -44.53 24.91
C GLY A 969 -15.03 -44.53 24.61
N ASP A 970 -14.65 -44.74 23.34
CA ASP A 970 -13.27 -44.59 22.87
C ASP A 970 -13.04 -43.10 22.53
N PRO A 971 -12.11 -42.39 23.20
CA PRO A 971 -11.84 -40.97 22.93
C PRO A 971 -11.39 -40.69 21.48
N LYS A 972 -10.99 -41.74 20.73
CA LYS A 972 -10.64 -41.64 19.30
C LYS A 972 -11.82 -41.32 18.39
N ASP A 973 -13.05 -41.51 18.84
CA ASP A 973 -14.25 -41.24 18.06
C ASP A 973 -14.70 -39.77 18.18
N ASN A 974 -14.08 -39.00 19.07
CA ASN A 974 -14.40 -37.59 19.30
C ASN A 974 -13.55 -36.68 18.42
N PHE A 975 -14.00 -35.44 18.23
CA PHE A 975 -13.26 -34.40 17.51
C PHE A 975 -13.25 -33.09 18.31
N GLY A 976 -12.30 -32.21 18.02
CA GLY A 976 -12.31 -30.82 18.43
C GLY A 976 -11.94 -29.99 17.21
N GLY A 977 -12.78 -29.02 16.87
CA GLY A 977 -12.64 -28.26 15.63
C GLY A 977 -12.69 -26.76 15.87
N ILE A 978 -11.89 -26.05 15.08
CA ILE A 978 -11.90 -24.59 14.98
C ILE A 978 -11.93 -24.23 13.50
N THR A 979 -12.57 -23.12 13.19
CA THR A 979 -12.63 -22.62 11.82
C THR A 979 -12.23 -21.15 11.78
N ARG A 980 -11.80 -20.70 10.61
CA ARG A 980 -11.40 -19.33 10.35
C ARG A 980 -11.78 -18.95 8.93
N ALA A 981 -12.60 -17.92 8.80
CA ALA A 981 -12.91 -17.35 7.50
C ALA A 981 -11.69 -16.69 6.85
N ILE A 982 -11.53 -16.91 5.55
CA ILE A 982 -10.55 -16.23 4.72
C ILE A 982 -11.25 -15.05 4.07
N THR A 983 -11.20 -13.89 4.73
CA THR A 983 -11.90 -12.67 4.28
C THR A 983 -11.21 -11.91 3.14
N GLY A 984 -10.05 -12.40 2.70
CA GLY A 984 -9.27 -11.82 1.62
C GLY A 984 -9.66 -12.37 0.25
N ASP A 985 -8.66 -12.62 -0.58
CA ASP A 985 -8.88 -13.24 -1.87
C ASP A 985 -8.99 -14.76 -1.74
N ILE A 986 -10.23 -15.26 -1.78
CA ILE A 986 -10.58 -16.68 -1.67
C ILE A 986 -10.29 -17.48 -2.97
N ASP A 987 -9.82 -16.82 -4.02
CA ASP A 987 -9.43 -17.47 -5.28
C ASP A 987 -8.05 -18.12 -5.16
N PHE A 988 -8.01 -19.35 -4.66
CA PHE A 988 -6.75 -20.07 -4.47
C PHE A 988 -6.03 -20.37 -5.80
N ASP A 989 -6.77 -20.53 -6.90
CA ASP A 989 -6.20 -20.76 -8.22
C ASP A 989 -5.53 -19.49 -8.75
N ARG A 990 -6.20 -18.34 -8.67
CA ARG A 990 -5.61 -17.04 -9.03
C ARG A 990 -4.40 -16.69 -8.16
N ASN A 991 -4.48 -16.97 -6.87
CA ASN A 991 -3.38 -16.75 -5.93
C ASN A 991 -2.29 -17.80 -6.00
N ASN A 992 -2.50 -18.88 -6.76
CA ASN A 992 -1.58 -20.01 -6.90
C ASN A 992 -1.13 -20.54 -5.52
N ILE A 993 -2.10 -20.81 -4.64
CA ILE A 993 -1.85 -21.42 -3.32
C ILE A 993 -1.50 -22.89 -3.52
N GLN A 994 -0.31 -23.31 -3.07
CA GLN A 994 0.21 -24.66 -3.34
C GLN A 994 0.35 -25.55 -2.11
N TYR A 995 0.62 -24.98 -0.94
CA TYR A 995 0.87 -25.75 0.28
C TYR A 995 0.51 -24.95 1.53
N ILE A 996 0.18 -25.68 2.60
CA ILE A 996 0.10 -25.16 3.97
C ILE A 996 1.43 -25.46 4.64
N GLU A 997 2.09 -24.44 5.19
CA GLU A 997 3.33 -24.58 5.95
C GLU A 997 3.11 -24.16 7.40
N PHE A 998 3.54 -25.00 8.34
CA PHE A 998 3.52 -24.70 9.77
C PHE A 998 4.65 -25.43 10.49
N TRP A 999 5.04 -24.90 11.64
CA TRP A 999 6.03 -25.51 12.53
C TRP A 999 5.32 -26.02 13.78
N MET A 1000 5.29 -27.34 13.98
CA MET A 1000 4.68 -27.98 15.15
C MET A 1000 5.76 -28.54 16.07
N LEU A 1001 5.66 -28.23 17.37
CA LEU A 1001 6.47 -28.89 18.40
C LEU A 1001 6.10 -30.38 18.43
N ASP A 1002 7.09 -31.28 18.49
CA ASP A 1002 6.83 -32.71 18.68
C ASP A 1002 6.04 -32.94 19.99
N PRO A 1003 4.74 -33.31 19.91
CA PRO A 1003 3.89 -33.45 21.09
C PRO A 1003 4.23 -34.71 21.89
N PHE A 1004 5.17 -35.54 21.42
CA PHE A 1004 5.64 -36.76 22.07
C PHE A 1004 7.09 -36.65 22.53
N ILE A 1005 7.58 -35.43 22.80
CA ILE A 1005 8.99 -35.15 23.11
C ILE A 1005 9.61 -36.10 24.14
N ASN A 1006 8.86 -36.47 25.19
CA ASN A 1006 9.31 -37.41 26.21
C ASN A 1006 9.46 -38.86 25.69
N VAL A 1007 8.59 -39.28 24.77
CA VAL A 1007 8.71 -40.57 24.07
C VAL A 1007 9.87 -40.53 23.08
N THR A 1008 9.97 -39.47 22.28
CA THR A 1008 11.02 -39.28 21.25
C THR A 1008 12.42 -39.22 21.87
N GLN A 1009 12.56 -38.55 23.03
CA GLN A 1009 13.82 -38.47 23.78
C GLN A 1009 14.08 -39.71 24.66
N GLY A 1010 13.13 -40.65 24.75
CA GLY A 1010 13.27 -41.87 25.54
C GLY A 1010 13.23 -41.67 27.06
N ASN A 1011 12.66 -40.56 27.54
CA ASN A 1011 12.53 -40.24 28.96
C ASN A 1011 11.09 -39.78 29.28
N LEU A 1012 10.22 -40.74 29.62
CA LEU A 1012 8.82 -40.50 29.99
C LEU A 1012 8.64 -39.68 31.27
N SER A 1013 9.68 -39.55 32.11
CA SER A 1013 9.64 -38.84 33.39
C SER A 1013 10.32 -37.47 33.34
N ASN A 1014 10.65 -36.96 32.15
CA ASN A 1014 11.22 -35.63 32.02
C ASN A 1014 10.14 -34.58 32.40
N PRO A 1015 10.36 -33.79 33.48
CA PRO A 1015 9.37 -32.82 33.96
C PRO A 1015 9.03 -31.74 32.92
N ASN A 1016 9.97 -31.41 32.02
CA ASN A 1016 9.79 -30.38 31.00
C ASN A 1016 8.93 -30.84 29.81
N GLY A 1017 8.40 -32.06 29.82
CA GLY A 1017 7.52 -32.60 28.78
C GLY A 1017 6.33 -33.38 29.33
N LEU A 1018 5.92 -33.08 30.56
CA LEU A 1018 4.68 -33.59 31.16
C LEU A 1018 3.52 -32.62 30.86
N ILE A 1019 2.34 -33.16 30.59
CA ILE A 1019 1.11 -32.38 30.44
C ILE A 1019 0.46 -32.27 31.81
N ASP A 1020 0.24 -31.05 32.27
CA ASP A 1020 -0.48 -30.71 33.50
C ASP A 1020 -1.71 -29.88 33.13
N ASP A 1021 -2.85 -30.57 32.98
CA ASP A 1021 -4.13 -30.03 32.51
C ASP A 1021 -5.16 -29.83 33.65
N GLY A 1022 -4.70 -29.91 34.90
CA GLY A 1022 -5.56 -29.84 36.09
C GLY A 1022 -6.30 -31.14 36.43
N ARG A 1023 -6.17 -32.20 35.62
CA ARG A 1023 -6.82 -33.50 35.86
C ARG A 1023 -5.80 -34.60 36.18
N GLY A 1024 -5.89 -35.11 37.40
CA GLY A 1024 -5.02 -36.21 37.85
C GLY A 1024 -3.56 -35.77 38.06
N ASN A 1025 -2.62 -36.68 37.84
CA ASN A 1025 -1.18 -36.38 37.98
C ASN A 1025 -0.59 -36.09 36.59
N PRO A 1026 0.35 -35.13 36.44
CA PRO A 1026 0.96 -34.83 35.14
C PRO A 1026 1.57 -36.06 34.47
N GLN A 1027 1.19 -36.33 33.22
CA GLN A 1027 1.65 -37.49 32.44
C GLN A 1027 2.31 -37.06 31.13
N ALA A 1028 3.18 -37.91 30.60
CA ALA A 1028 3.71 -37.73 29.24
C ALA A 1028 2.66 -38.19 28.20
N ASN A 1029 2.54 -37.45 27.10
CA ASN A 1029 1.71 -37.88 25.98
C ASN A 1029 2.32 -39.13 25.32
N THR A 1030 1.57 -40.23 25.32
CA THR A 1030 1.98 -41.51 24.68
C THR A 1030 1.03 -41.94 23.57
N THR A 1031 -0.05 -41.20 23.37
CA THR A 1031 -1.18 -41.56 22.51
C THR A 1031 -1.27 -40.62 21.31
N GLY A 1032 -1.30 -41.18 20.10
CA GLY A 1032 -1.43 -40.41 18.86
C GLY A 1032 -2.86 -40.02 18.51
N GLY A 1033 -2.98 -39.21 17.47
CA GLY A 1033 -4.25 -38.75 16.90
C GLY A 1033 -4.13 -38.39 15.42
N LYS A 1034 -5.10 -37.65 14.89
CA LYS A 1034 -5.05 -37.06 13.55
C LYS A 1034 -5.30 -35.57 13.65
N LEU A 1035 -4.49 -34.78 12.94
CA LEU A 1035 -4.77 -33.38 12.67
C LEU A 1035 -5.32 -33.30 11.25
N VAL A 1036 -6.47 -32.65 11.08
CA VAL A 1036 -7.16 -32.57 9.79
C VAL A 1036 -7.37 -31.10 9.44
N PHE A 1037 -7.02 -30.72 8.21
CA PHE A 1037 -7.31 -29.40 7.66
C PHE A 1037 -8.41 -29.54 6.62
N ASN A 1038 -9.52 -28.86 6.86
CA ASN A 1038 -10.60 -28.72 5.88
C ASN A 1038 -10.41 -27.38 5.18
N LEU A 1039 -10.31 -27.40 3.85
CA LEU A 1039 -10.16 -26.18 3.03
C LEU A 1039 -11.22 -26.16 1.93
N GLY A 1040 -12.10 -25.17 1.98
CA GLY A 1040 -13.19 -24.96 1.04
C GLY A 1040 -14.33 -24.20 1.70
N ASP A 1041 -15.55 -24.49 1.28
CA ASP A 1041 -16.77 -24.00 1.91
C ASP A 1041 -17.06 -24.90 3.11
N ILE A 1042 -17.08 -24.32 4.31
CA ILE A 1042 -17.35 -25.00 5.57
C ILE A 1042 -18.61 -24.36 6.17
N SER A 1043 -19.44 -25.17 6.82
CA SER A 1043 -20.64 -24.64 7.49
C SER A 1043 -20.25 -23.69 8.63
N GLU A 1044 -20.93 -22.56 8.65
CA GLU A 1044 -20.94 -21.53 9.69
C GLU A 1044 -22.01 -21.82 10.76
N ASP A 1045 -22.98 -22.68 10.44
CA ASP A 1045 -24.02 -23.23 11.34
C ASP A 1045 -23.37 -24.16 12.39
N VAL A 1046 -22.91 -23.59 13.51
CA VAL A 1046 -22.26 -24.29 14.62
C VAL A 1046 -23.30 -25.05 15.44
N ILE A 1047 -24.43 -24.38 15.67
CA ILE A 1047 -25.67 -24.92 16.20
C ILE A 1047 -26.52 -25.35 15.01
N LYS A 1048 -26.86 -26.64 14.89
CA LYS A 1048 -27.57 -27.15 13.69
C LYS A 1048 -29.06 -26.82 13.73
N ASP A 1049 -29.41 -25.54 13.51
CA ASP A 1049 -30.78 -25.06 13.46
C ASP A 1049 -31.15 -24.35 12.13
N GLY A 1050 -30.16 -24.03 11.27
CA GLY A 1050 -30.37 -23.37 9.98
C GLY A 1050 -30.77 -21.90 10.08
N LYS A 1051 -30.60 -21.29 11.26
CA LYS A 1051 -30.89 -19.90 11.55
C LYS A 1051 -29.59 -19.13 11.76
N HIS A 1052 -29.67 -17.81 11.63
CA HIS A 1052 -28.50 -16.97 11.82
C HIS A 1052 -28.41 -16.58 13.30
N GLY A 1053 -27.62 -17.32 14.08
CA GLY A 1053 -27.37 -17.02 15.48
C GLY A 1053 -26.42 -15.83 15.66
N PHE A 1054 -26.89 -14.78 16.34
CA PHE A 1054 -26.06 -13.67 16.78
C PHE A 1054 -26.59 -13.03 18.07
N GLU A 1055 -25.69 -12.88 19.04
CA GLU A 1055 -25.98 -12.45 20.41
C GLU A 1055 -26.61 -11.06 20.50
N ASN A 1056 -26.13 -10.10 19.70
CA ASN A 1056 -26.63 -8.73 19.77
C ASN A 1056 -28.06 -8.55 19.23
N GLY A 1057 -28.64 -9.61 18.65
CA GLY A 1057 -30.03 -9.67 18.21
C GLY A 1057 -31.01 -10.06 19.31
N LEU A 1058 -30.54 -10.74 20.36
CA LEU A 1058 -31.34 -11.18 21.51
C LEU A 1058 -31.97 -9.98 22.24
N ASP A 1059 -33.06 -10.20 22.95
CA ASP A 1059 -33.80 -9.16 23.64
C ASP A 1059 -32.94 -8.57 24.77
N PRO A 1060 -32.62 -7.26 24.72
CA PRO A 1060 -31.79 -6.61 25.73
C PRO A 1060 -32.42 -6.62 27.14
N THR A 1061 -33.70 -6.99 27.29
CA THR A 1061 -34.39 -7.12 28.57
C THR A 1061 -34.52 -8.57 29.08
N GLY A 1062 -34.03 -9.56 28.32
CA GLY A 1062 -34.07 -10.98 28.69
C GLY A 1062 -35.48 -11.57 28.66
N GLY A 1063 -36.21 -11.35 27.57
CA GLY A 1063 -37.52 -11.96 27.37
C GLY A 1063 -37.76 -12.30 25.91
N ASP A 1064 -38.70 -13.22 25.67
CA ASP A 1064 -38.78 -14.03 24.45
C ASP A 1064 -39.35 -13.28 23.21
N GLN A 1065 -39.25 -11.94 23.16
CA GLN A 1065 -39.82 -11.16 22.06
C GLN A 1065 -38.85 -11.12 20.88
N ASN A 1066 -39.28 -11.67 19.73
CA ASN A 1066 -38.49 -11.76 18.50
C ASN A 1066 -37.37 -12.81 18.57
N GLU A 1067 -37.60 -13.86 19.34
CA GLU A 1067 -36.75 -15.04 19.45
C GLU A 1067 -37.58 -16.27 19.11
N ASP A 1068 -36.95 -17.25 18.47
CA ASP A 1068 -37.52 -18.54 18.21
C ASP A 1068 -36.80 -19.59 19.07
N ILE A 1069 -37.58 -20.50 19.65
CA ILE A 1069 -37.06 -21.56 20.51
C ILE A 1069 -36.82 -22.81 19.66
N THR A 1070 -35.58 -23.32 19.69
CA THR A 1070 -35.16 -24.58 19.06
C THR A 1070 -34.80 -25.62 20.13
N GLU A 1071 -34.46 -26.85 19.75
CA GLU A 1071 -33.95 -27.84 20.74
C GLU A 1071 -32.57 -27.44 21.28
N TRP A 1072 -31.85 -26.57 20.56
CA TRP A 1072 -30.52 -26.09 20.91
C TRP A 1072 -30.52 -24.85 21.78
N GLY A 1073 -31.63 -24.11 21.88
CA GLY A 1073 -31.67 -22.84 22.60
C GLY A 1073 -32.62 -21.79 22.01
N GLU A 1074 -32.32 -20.53 22.25
CA GLU A 1074 -33.06 -19.35 21.81
C GLU A 1074 -32.27 -18.59 20.73
N VAL A 1075 -32.87 -18.42 19.54
CA VAL A 1075 -32.22 -17.72 18.42
C VAL A 1075 -33.05 -16.54 17.96
N THR A 1076 -32.39 -15.41 17.71
CA THR A 1076 -33.06 -14.20 17.26
C THR A 1076 -33.70 -14.39 15.87
N ASN A 1077 -34.92 -13.87 15.69
CA ASN A 1077 -35.56 -13.78 14.37
C ASN A 1077 -35.40 -12.39 13.73
N ARG A 1078 -34.57 -11.52 14.34
CA ARG A 1078 -34.26 -10.21 13.81
C ARG A 1078 -33.27 -10.32 12.64
N GLN A 1079 -33.37 -9.37 11.74
CA GLN A 1079 -32.38 -9.21 10.68
C GLN A 1079 -31.07 -8.66 11.24
N PHE A 1080 -29.95 -9.30 10.92
CA PHE A 1080 -28.63 -8.80 11.26
C PHE A 1080 -28.35 -7.46 10.54
N LEU A 1081 -27.81 -6.48 11.28
CA LEU A 1081 -27.49 -5.15 10.74
C LEU A 1081 -26.04 -4.75 11.00
N THR A 1082 -25.52 -5.02 12.19
CA THR A 1082 -24.17 -4.64 12.61
C THR A 1082 -23.66 -5.60 13.67
N ASP A 1083 -22.35 -5.84 13.67
CA ASP A 1083 -21.67 -6.68 14.64
C ASP A 1083 -21.24 -5.88 15.89
N ALA A 1084 -22.22 -5.41 16.65
CA ALA A 1084 -21.96 -4.64 17.85
C ALA A 1084 -23.12 -4.70 18.84
N PHE A 1085 -22.76 -4.83 20.12
CA PHE A 1085 -23.67 -4.68 21.25
C PHE A 1085 -23.98 -3.21 21.57
N ASP A 1086 -25.06 -3.01 22.33
CA ASP A 1086 -25.27 -1.76 23.08
C ASP A 1086 -24.23 -1.65 24.23
N ASN A 1087 -23.98 -0.42 24.68
CA ASN A 1087 -23.07 -0.09 25.77
C ASN A 1087 -23.77 -0.12 27.15
N ASN A 1088 -24.92 -0.81 27.25
CA ASN A 1088 -25.65 -0.98 28.50
C ASN A 1088 -25.26 -2.31 29.18
N ALA A 1089 -24.83 -2.25 30.44
CA ALA A 1089 -24.40 -3.43 31.19
C ALA A 1089 -25.55 -4.42 31.48
N GLU A 1090 -26.76 -3.92 31.76
CA GLU A 1090 -27.93 -4.78 32.00
C GLU A 1090 -28.35 -5.53 30.74
N SER A 1091 -28.18 -4.90 29.57
CA SER A 1091 -28.46 -5.54 28.29
C SER A 1091 -27.39 -6.55 27.91
N ARG A 1092 -26.12 -6.27 28.25
CA ARG A 1092 -25.02 -7.20 27.96
C ARG A 1092 -25.21 -8.55 28.64
N GLU A 1093 -25.61 -8.56 29.92
CA GLU A 1093 -25.82 -9.80 30.68
C GLU A 1093 -26.92 -10.71 30.09
N ASN A 1094 -27.83 -10.16 29.28
CA ASN A 1094 -28.88 -10.94 28.60
C ASN A 1094 -28.53 -11.25 27.13
N GLN A 1095 -27.45 -10.71 26.59
CA GLN A 1095 -27.07 -10.87 25.19
C GLN A 1095 -25.75 -11.65 25.03
N ASP A 1096 -24.79 -11.50 25.95
CA ASP A 1096 -23.48 -12.17 25.99
C ASP A 1096 -23.62 -13.56 26.64
N VAL A 1097 -24.37 -14.45 25.99
CA VAL A 1097 -24.86 -15.74 26.52
C VAL A 1097 -24.52 -16.93 25.61
N GLY A 1098 -23.64 -16.74 24.63
CA GLY A 1098 -23.20 -17.78 23.71
C GLY A 1098 -24.14 -18.06 22.53
N HIS A 1099 -23.81 -19.13 21.79
CA HIS A 1099 -24.53 -19.52 20.57
C HIS A 1099 -25.88 -20.20 20.83
N ASP A 1100 -26.12 -20.72 22.03
CA ASP A 1100 -27.44 -21.24 22.42
C ASP A 1100 -28.41 -20.14 22.83
N GLY A 1101 -27.93 -18.92 23.11
CA GLY A 1101 -28.80 -17.77 23.39
C GLY A 1101 -29.52 -17.85 24.74
N VAL A 1102 -29.17 -18.82 25.59
CA VAL A 1102 -29.80 -19.03 26.90
C VAL A 1102 -28.80 -18.65 27.98
N ARG A 1103 -29.19 -17.79 28.92
CA ARG A 1103 -28.31 -17.40 30.02
C ARG A 1103 -28.00 -18.60 30.92
N ASN A 1104 -26.76 -18.73 31.40
CA ASN A 1104 -26.33 -19.85 32.24
C ASN A 1104 -27.22 -20.14 33.49
N ASP A 1105 -27.91 -19.14 34.07
CA ASP A 1105 -28.84 -19.38 35.20
C ASP A 1105 -30.22 -19.95 34.78
N GLN A 1106 -30.54 -19.90 33.48
CA GLN A 1106 -31.76 -20.45 32.87
C GLN A 1106 -31.51 -21.79 32.17
N GLU A 1107 -30.27 -22.11 31.78
CA GLU A 1107 -29.91 -23.36 31.11
C GLU A 1107 -30.38 -24.61 31.86
N VAL A 1108 -30.30 -24.61 33.20
CA VAL A 1108 -30.71 -25.78 34.01
C VAL A 1108 -32.20 -26.08 33.85
N GLU A 1109 -33.04 -25.06 33.68
CA GLU A 1109 -34.47 -25.21 33.42
C GLU A 1109 -34.73 -25.59 31.95
N PHE A 1110 -34.00 -24.98 31.01
CA PHE A 1110 -34.17 -25.24 29.57
C PHE A 1110 -33.75 -26.67 29.18
N TYR A 1111 -32.59 -27.14 29.67
CA TYR A 1111 -32.04 -28.46 29.37
C TYR A 1111 -32.41 -29.51 30.44
N GLU A 1112 -33.53 -29.34 31.15
CA GLU A 1112 -33.98 -30.26 32.20
C GLU A 1112 -34.09 -31.71 31.67
N ASP A 1113 -34.57 -31.90 30.43
CA ASP A 1113 -34.70 -33.21 29.79
C ASP A 1113 -33.35 -33.91 29.59
N PHE A 1114 -32.31 -33.16 29.20
CA PHE A 1114 -30.95 -33.66 29.06
C PHE A 1114 -30.36 -34.03 30.43
N ILE A 1115 -30.46 -33.13 31.42
CA ILE A 1115 -29.91 -33.35 32.76
C ILE A 1115 -30.57 -34.56 33.45
N ASN A 1116 -31.90 -34.70 33.31
CA ASN A 1116 -32.65 -35.83 33.85
C ASN A 1116 -32.31 -37.17 33.17
N GLY A 1117 -31.79 -37.11 31.94
CA GLY A 1117 -31.28 -38.27 31.20
C GLY A 1117 -29.96 -38.83 31.74
N LEU A 1118 -29.20 -38.03 32.50
CA LEU A 1118 -27.87 -38.38 33.00
C LEU A 1118 -27.91 -39.26 34.26
N SER A 1119 -26.86 -40.08 34.45
CA SER A 1119 -26.66 -40.82 35.69
C SER A 1119 -26.22 -39.88 36.83
N GLY A 1120 -26.63 -40.15 38.08
CA GLY A 1120 -26.59 -39.14 39.15
C GLY A 1120 -25.27 -38.42 39.41
N GLY A 1121 -24.11 -39.06 39.22
CA GLY A 1121 -22.80 -38.38 39.33
C GLY A 1121 -22.53 -37.43 38.17
N ALA A 1122 -22.85 -37.85 36.95
CA ALA A 1122 -22.74 -37.05 35.73
C ALA A 1122 -23.69 -35.84 35.77
N ALA A 1123 -24.92 -36.02 36.24
CA ALA A 1123 -25.90 -34.95 36.38
C ALA A 1123 -25.38 -33.81 37.29
N ILE A 1124 -24.70 -34.14 38.40
CA ILE A 1124 -24.12 -33.13 39.31
C ILE A 1124 -22.95 -32.41 38.64
N ALA A 1125 -22.13 -33.10 37.85
CA ALA A 1125 -20.98 -32.50 37.18
C ALA A 1125 -21.35 -31.52 36.05
N VAL A 1126 -22.54 -31.70 35.46
CA VAL A 1126 -23.05 -30.91 34.33
C VAL A 1126 -24.00 -29.81 34.77
N GLN A 1127 -24.56 -29.89 35.98
CA GLN A 1127 -25.62 -28.98 36.44
C GLN A 1127 -25.20 -27.50 36.53
N ASP A 1128 -23.92 -27.21 36.78
CA ASP A 1128 -23.42 -25.83 36.90
C ASP A 1128 -23.15 -25.17 35.53
N ASP A 1129 -23.08 -25.96 34.46
CA ASP A 1129 -22.82 -25.53 33.08
C ASP A 1129 -23.33 -26.60 32.07
N PRO A 1130 -24.66 -26.67 31.84
CA PRO A 1130 -25.24 -27.63 30.90
C PRO A 1130 -24.66 -27.55 29.48
N SER A 1131 -24.51 -26.35 28.92
CA SER A 1131 -23.99 -26.06 27.58
C SER A 1131 -22.46 -26.14 27.44
N ALA A 1132 -21.71 -26.18 28.53
CA ALA A 1132 -20.25 -26.27 28.58
C ALA A 1132 -19.50 -25.07 27.95
N ASP A 1133 -20.12 -23.89 27.92
CA ASP A 1133 -19.70 -22.71 27.18
C ASP A 1133 -19.50 -21.45 28.04
N ASN A 1134 -19.44 -21.58 29.37
CA ASN A 1134 -19.06 -20.50 30.28
C ASN A 1134 -17.60 -20.03 30.08
N PHE A 1135 -17.38 -18.73 29.91
CA PHE A 1135 -16.05 -18.13 29.75
C PHE A 1135 -15.27 -17.99 31.06
N GLN A 1136 -13.97 -18.33 31.02
CA GLN A 1136 -13.06 -18.06 32.13
C GLN A 1136 -11.79 -17.33 31.67
N TYR A 1137 -11.54 -16.14 32.23
CA TYR A 1137 -10.32 -15.38 31.95
C TYR A 1137 -9.09 -15.99 32.62
N TYR A 1138 -7.98 -16.16 31.88
CA TYR A 1138 -6.77 -16.87 32.31
C TYR A 1138 -6.03 -16.26 33.53
N LEU A 1139 -6.25 -14.98 33.85
CA LEU A 1139 -5.76 -14.33 35.09
C LEU A 1139 -6.86 -14.19 36.17
N GLY A 1140 -7.94 -14.96 36.06
CA GLY A 1140 -9.05 -14.96 37.00
C GLY A 1140 -8.62 -15.39 38.41
N PRO A 1141 -9.15 -14.79 39.50
CA PRO A 1141 -8.80 -15.17 40.87
C PRO A 1141 -9.15 -16.62 41.24
N SER A 1142 -10.21 -17.20 40.66
CA SER A 1142 -10.61 -18.59 40.92
C SER A 1142 -9.53 -19.60 40.50
N LEU A 1143 -8.80 -19.32 39.43
CA LEU A 1143 -7.67 -20.13 38.93
C LEU A 1143 -6.45 -20.02 39.86
N ASP A 1144 -6.28 -18.90 40.56
CA ASP A 1144 -5.24 -18.75 41.58
C ASP A 1144 -5.58 -19.60 42.82
N GLU A 1145 -6.85 -19.61 43.22
CA GLU A 1145 -7.37 -20.39 44.36
C GLU A 1145 -7.30 -21.90 44.12
N SER A 1146 -7.54 -22.36 42.88
CA SER A 1146 -7.40 -23.77 42.48
C SER A 1146 -5.94 -24.21 42.25
N ASN A 1147 -4.99 -23.28 42.33
CA ASN A 1147 -3.57 -23.50 41.98
C ASN A 1147 -3.38 -23.93 40.51
N ALA A 1148 -4.20 -23.44 39.60
CA ALA A 1148 -4.18 -23.79 38.18
C ALA A 1148 -2.87 -23.37 37.49
N LYS A 1149 -2.34 -24.27 36.66
CA LYS A 1149 -1.15 -24.03 35.82
C LYS A 1149 -1.54 -23.44 34.46
N ILE A 1150 -0.55 -23.06 33.64
CA ILE A 1150 -0.78 -22.29 32.41
C ILE A 1150 -1.75 -22.99 31.45
N LEU A 1151 -1.64 -24.31 31.24
CA LEU A 1151 -2.55 -25.05 30.36
C LEU A 1151 -4.00 -25.03 30.87
N GLU A 1152 -4.21 -25.33 32.15
CA GLU A 1152 -5.53 -25.30 32.78
C GLU A 1152 -6.17 -23.91 32.70
N ARG A 1153 -5.39 -22.83 32.86
CA ARG A 1153 -5.88 -21.45 32.82
C ARG A 1153 -6.47 -21.02 31.47
N TYR A 1154 -6.05 -21.65 30.38
CA TYR A 1154 -6.56 -21.34 29.04
C TYR A 1154 -7.64 -22.31 28.58
N LYS A 1155 -7.99 -23.33 29.37
CA LYS A 1155 -8.94 -24.39 28.98
C LYS A 1155 -10.31 -23.84 28.60
N ASP A 1156 -10.82 -22.87 29.37
CA ASP A 1156 -12.16 -22.25 29.19
C ASP A 1156 -12.09 -20.79 28.68
N TYR A 1157 -10.95 -20.39 28.11
CA TYR A 1157 -10.76 -19.02 27.60
C TYR A 1157 -11.48 -18.76 26.26
N ASN A 1158 -11.85 -19.82 25.53
CA ASN A 1158 -12.49 -19.72 24.21
C ASN A 1158 -14.01 -19.85 24.23
N ASN A 1159 -14.58 -20.04 25.42
CA ASN A 1159 -16.00 -20.20 25.66
C ASN A 1159 -16.75 -18.86 25.46
N HIS A 1160 -18.07 -18.92 25.22
CA HIS A 1160 -18.84 -17.81 24.66
C HIS A 1160 -19.63 -17.02 25.71
N ASP A 1161 -20.38 -17.69 26.62
CA ASP A 1161 -21.13 -17.00 27.68
C ASP A 1161 -20.19 -16.16 28.55
N GLY A 1162 -20.44 -14.84 28.60
CA GLY A 1162 -19.73 -13.90 29.45
C GLY A 1162 -18.34 -13.50 28.94
N ASN A 1163 -18.03 -13.70 27.66
CA ASN A 1163 -16.71 -13.40 27.11
C ASN A 1163 -16.51 -11.92 26.72
N THR A 1164 -17.60 -11.12 26.63
CA THR A 1164 -17.56 -9.69 26.29
C THR A 1164 -18.13 -8.76 27.38
N PRO A 1165 -17.69 -8.85 28.65
CA PRO A 1165 -18.29 -8.10 29.75
C PRO A 1165 -18.05 -6.58 29.65
N VAL A 1166 -19.05 -5.77 30.05
CA VAL A 1166 -18.92 -4.31 30.13
C VAL A 1166 -18.08 -3.90 31.34
N ILE A 1167 -16.93 -3.28 31.12
CA ILE A 1167 -16.00 -2.88 32.18
C ILE A 1167 -16.37 -1.51 32.76
N ASN A 1168 -17.06 -1.53 33.89
CA ASN A 1168 -17.44 -0.31 34.62
C ASN A 1168 -16.37 0.20 35.62
N THR A 1169 -15.29 -0.55 35.85
CA THR A 1169 -14.27 -0.22 36.85
C THR A 1169 -12.94 0.20 36.23
N THR A 1170 -12.49 1.43 36.55
CA THR A 1170 -11.27 2.03 35.97
C THR A 1170 -9.96 1.54 36.61
N ASN A 1171 -10.06 0.89 37.79
CA ASN A 1171 -8.93 0.49 38.63
C ASN A 1171 -8.44 -0.95 38.40
N LEU A 1172 -9.03 -1.71 37.48
CA LEU A 1172 -8.52 -3.06 37.18
C LEU A 1172 -7.15 -2.97 36.52
N ASN A 1173 -6.24 -3.86 36.92
CA ASN A 1173 -4.91 -3.96 36.34
C ASN A 1173 -4.96 -4.47 34.89
N PHE A 1174 -5.86 -5.41 34.62
CA PHE A 1174 -6.15 -5.99 33.30
C PHE A 1174 -7.66 -5.98 33.02
N SER A 1175 -8.02 -6.29 31.78
CA SER A 1175 -9.39 -6.33 31.25
C SER A 1175 -9.78 -7.79 31.05
N PRO A 1176 -10.67 -8.39 31.86
CA PRO A 1176 -11.03 -9.81 31.75
C PRO A 1176 -12.02 -10.02 30.60
N VAL A 1177 -11.57 -9.79 29.37
CA VAL A 1177 -12.38 -9.84 28.16
C VAL A 1177 -11.76 -10.88 27.22
N GLY A 1178 -12.58 -11.78 26.70
CA GLY A 1178 -12.22 -12.76 25.68
C GLY A 1178 -12.23 -12.14 24.29
N ASN A 1179 -13.34 -11.48 23.94
CA ASN A 1179 -13.60 -10.88 22.64
C ASN A 1179 -14.21 -9.47 22.78
N ASN A 1180 -14.12 -8.64 21.75
CA ASN A 1180 -14.74 -7.29 21.72
C ASN A 1180 -16.04 -7.23 20.91
N PHE A 1181 -16.32 -8.29 20.14
CA PHE A 1181 -17.48 -8.41 19.26
C PHE A 1181 -18.44 -9.45 19.83
N PRO A 1182 -19.75 -9.32 19.58
CA PRO A 1182 -20.71 -10.39 19.83
C PRO A 1182 -20.25 -11.70 19.19
N ASP A 1183 -20.64 -12.81 19.80
CA ASP A 1183 -20.55 -14.10 19.13
C ASP A 1183 -21.66 -14.20 18.09
N ASN A 1184 -21.24 -14.57 16.89
CA ASN A 1184 -22.02 -14.53 15.67
C ASN A 1184 -21.57 -15.71 14.81
N GLU A 1185 -22.52 -16.45 14.26
CA GLU A 1185 -22.24 -17.57 13.36
C GLU A 1185 -21.76 -17.09 11.98
N ASP A 1186 -21.99 -15.84 11.58
CA ASP A 1186 -21.38 -15.25 10.38
C ASP A 1186 -19.90 -14.94 10.63
N LEU A 1187 -19.02 -15.80 10.09
CA LEU A 1187 -17.58 -15.69 10.27
C LEU A 1187 -16.90 -14.82 9.23
N ASN A 1188 -17.49 -14.71 8.04
CA ASN A 1188 -16.89 -14.07 6.87
C ASN A 1188 -17.37 -12.62 6.68
N ASN A 1189 -18.32 -12.16 7.52
CA ASN A 1189 -18.94 -10.84 7.53
C ASN A 1189 -19.73 -10.52 6.25
N ASP A 1190 -20.42 -11.53 5.71
CA ASP A 1190 -21.31 -11.35 4.56
C ASP A 1190 -22.78 -11.12 4.92
N ASN A 1191 -23.07 -11.02 6.21
CA ASN A 1191 -24.39 -10.82 6.83
C ASN A 1191 -25.38 -11.97 6.58
N SER A 1192 -24.88 -13.15 6.20
CA SER A 1192 -25.63 -14.38 6.04
C SER A 1192 -24.86 -15.54 6.67
N ILE A 1193 -25.54 -16.66 6.93
CA ILE A 1193 -24.88 -17.90 7.29
C ILE A 1193 -24.75 -18.81 6.07
N SER A 1194 -23.60 -19.47 5.95
CA SER A 1194 -23.37 -20.61 5.08
C SER A 1194 -23.61 -21.92 5.83
N ASP A 1195 -24.54 -22.76 5.38
CA ASP A 1195 -24.75 -24.12 5.93
C ASP A 1195 -24.23 -25.23 4.99
N VAL A 1196 -23.50 -24.84 3.94
CA VAL A 1196 -22.97 -25.74 2.91
C VAL A 1196 -21.60 -26.29 3.35
N GLU A 1197 -21.43 -27.60 3.21
CA GLU A 1197 -20.16 -28.30 3.45
C GLU A 1197 -19.60 -28.81 2.12
N ASN A 1198 -18.55 -28.16 1.61
CA ASN A 1198 -17.86 -28.54 0.39
C ASN A 1198 -16.38 -28.15 0.47
N TYR A 1199 -15.55 -29.08 0.94
CA TYR A 1199 -14.15 -28.83 1.21
C TYR A 1199 -13.26 -30.04 0.85
N TYR A 1200 -11.97 -29.76 0.72
CA TYR A 1200 -10.94 -30.79 0.62
C TYR A 1200 -10.37 -31.09 2.01
N GLU A 1201 -10.32 -32.38 2.37
CA GLU A 1201 -9.73 -32.86 3.63
C GLU A 1201 -8.23 -33.17 3.45
N TYR A 1202 -7.39 -32.56 4.29
CA TYR A 1202 -5.95 -32.85 4.37
C TYR A 1202 -5.60 -33.38 5.77
N SER A 1203 -5.42 -34.71 5.89
CA SER A 1203 -5.15 -35.36 7.17
C SER A 1203 -3.66 -35.63 7.42
N LEU A 1204 -3.18 -35.34 8.63
CA LEU A 1204 -1.85 -35.65 9.15
C LEU A 1204 -1.96 -36.61 10.35
N ASP A 1205 -1.33 -37.79 10.24
CA ASP A 1205 -1.25 -38.77 11.34
C ASP A 1205 -0.19 -38.35 12.38
N LEU A 1206 -0.63 -38.05 13.61
CA LEU A 1206 0.24 -37.71 14.73
C LEU A 1206 0.55 -38.97 15.54
N ARG A 1207 1.76 -39.53 15.41
CA ARG A 1207 2.19 -40.71 16.18
C ARG A 1207 3.63 -40.56 16.68
N PRO A 1208 3.98 -41.17 17.82
CA PRO A 1208 5.37 -41.23 18.26
C PRO A 1208 6.28 -41.85 17.20
N GLY A 1209 7.40 -41.21 16.88
CA GLY A 1209 8.41 -41.71 15.94
C GLY A 1209 8.14 -41.49 14.45
N ASN A 1210 7.02 -40.85 14.06
CA ASN A 1210 6.74 -40.44 12.69
C ASN A 1210 7.33 -39.07 12.32
N TRP A 1211 7.95 -38.38 13.29
CA TRP A 1211 8.60 -37.09 13.11
C TRP A 1211 10.06 -37.30 12.66
N LYS A 1212 10.46 -36.69 11.55
CA LYS A 1212 11.82 -36.79 10.99
C LYS A 1212 12.51 -35.46 10.94
#